data_AF-F2NMV9-F1
#
_entry.id   AF-F2NMV9-F1
#
_cell.length_a   1.000
_cell.length_b   1.000
_cell.length_c   1.000
_cell.angle_alpha   90.00
_cell.angle_beta   90.00
_cell.angle_gamma   90.00
#
_symmetry.space_group_name_H-M   'P 1'
#
loop_
_entity.id
_entity.type
_entity.pdbx_description
1 polymer ?
#
loop_
_entity_poly.entity_id
_entity_poly.type
_entity_poly.pdbx_seq_one_letter_code
_entity_poly.pdbx_strand_id
1 'polypeptide(L)'
;MSWVAFLIPWVPLLSAVTLAFVRDERTFPRLSTGLTFLAFALNLLALFTTEGGTYAVGVLAFYTDNLGLLLSAYILLVSLVVHKYSEKYMADEEGYRRFYILLDLMTASLVLLVLTANLLLLLLCWHLTGLLLYLLLNQNHKRAAAQRYANLAFFTQRLADLPLLLAVLLLFKEFGTLNLPEISAIALTSSAPVFPTVTLLVTLSAILKSAQFLFHHWIVYTMEGPTPLSALMHAGIVNAGAFLVNRFAPLYVHDTLGLTVAFIVGSVTAVMGSVLMLMQSDVKKSLGYSTVGQMGYMVMELGVGALALAVYHMMTHGIFKATLFLYSGNAIHSARRDPNLPEDAVYSALTQKGSAARKVPWIVYGFFTVAIPLLIVLLTHYLFEEKVLQRETYLVILFFGWVTAAQALVSVFKLGRDRPVLTALIATLSLLVVMTGYVAMGRSLKTFLYPEAFLVERIYEAAFTSWGVFLLEVAFMVLVIGVGWIFIYYANRERPLPLYTRLYTHFSRELYVHDIYEWLKTHALRLVAAFSRPHLIAASALLALALLWNPDPSLLAPAVFLPLFPLSVLSVALLHKLGAIAFLVMPAAGALLLPSTSIPDWVPPLAALTALFHTLRLFSTRTLSAAASELYAALLPLAWLNPHPAYLLALSVPPFLFKLLALHVKHTFLTEDLSYVKGLIAQAPGVSGAFLALSFLAYTLPIQPLLAQPNPTNLALLSVSWFLLALGLLAHTGKILWGQPREDIA
;
A
#
# COMPACT_ATOMS: atom_id res chain seq x y z
N MET A 1 27.68 -14.02 -8.30
CA MET A 1 26.34 -14.33 -8.87
C MET A 1 25.26 -13.29 -8.54
N SER A 2 25.61 -12.14 -7.96
CA SER A 2 24.68 -11.05 -7.61
C SER A 2 23.88 -10.48 -8.80
N TRP A 3 24.39 -10.60 -10.03
CA TRP A 3 23.65 -10.21 -11.24
C TRP A 3 22.38 -11.04 -11.49
N VAL A 4 22.29 -12.27 -10.95
CA VAL A 4 21.08 -13.10 -11.09
C VAL A 4 19.90 -12.42 -10.40
N ALA A 5 20.13 -11.81 -9.23
CA ALA A 5 19.10 -11.08 -8.49
C ALA A 5 18.56 -9.87 -9.27
N PHE A 6 19.41 -9.24 -10.08
CA PHE A 6 19.00 -8.14 -10.95
C PHE A 6 17.96 -8.59 -11.99
N LEU A 7 18.05 -9.83 -12.50
CA LEU A 7 17.12 -10.34 -13.52
C LEU A 7 15.72 -10.66 -12.99
N ILE A 8 15.59 -10.96 -11.71
CA ILE A 8 14.36 -11.49 -11.10
C ILE A 8 13.13 -10.61 -11.37
N PRO A 9 13.12 -9.29 -11.07
CA PRO A 9 11.95 -8.44 -11.33
C PRO A 9 11.67 -8.20 -12.83
N TRP A 10 12.69 -8.36 -13.68
CA TRP A 10 12.53 -8.17 -15.12
C TRP A 10 11.83 -9.34 -15.79
N VAL A 11 11.87 -10.55 -15.20
CA VAL A 11 11.20 -11.72 -15.79
C VAL A 11 9.67 -11.56 -15.79
N PRO A 12 8.99 -11.20 -14.68
CA PRO A 12 7.55 -10.90 -14.72
C PRO A 12 7.25 -9.65 -15.55
N LEU A 13 8.13 -8.64 -15.58
CA LEU A 13 7.93 -7.47 -16.46
C LEU A 13 7.96 -7.87 -17.94
N LEU A 14 8.90 -8.73 -18.33
CA LEU A 14 8.99 -9.29 -19.68
C LEU A 14 7.74 -10.11 -20.01
N SER A 15 7.20 -10.85 -19.04
CA SER A 15 5.91 -11.53 -19.20
C SER A 15 4.80 -10.54 -19.55
N ALA A 16 4.63 -9.48 -18.76
CA ALA A 16 3.61 -8.45 -19.04
C ALA A 16 3.75 -7.83 -20.44
N VAL A 17 4.98 -7.51 -20.85
CA VAL A 17 5.27 -6.91 -22.16
C VAL A 17 4.98 -7.91 -23.29
N THR A 18 5.45 -9.15 -23.17
CA THR A 18 5.24 -10.18 -24.21
C THR A 18 3.75 -10.48 -24.39
N LEU A 19 2.99 -10.60 -23.29
CA LEU A 19 1.54 -10.77 -23.34
C LEU A 19 0.81 -9.65 -24.09
N ALA A 20 1.37 -8.43 -24.11
CA ALA A 20 0.83 -7.31 -24.88
C ALA A 20 0.98 -7.46 -26.42
N PHE A 21 1.69 -8.48 -26.89
CA PHE A 21 1.80 -8.81 -28.33
C PHE A 21 1.23 -10.18 -28.70
N VAL A 22 1.09 -11.10 -27.76
CA VAL A 22 0.51 -12.43 -28.01
C VAL A 22 -0.99 -12.32 -28.30
N ARG A 23 -1.47 -13.07 -29.31
CA ARG A 23 -2.88 -13.09 -29.75
C ARG A 23 -3.69 -14.27 -29.22
N ASP A 24 -3.07 -15.42 -28.98
CA ASP A 24 -3.76 -16.64 -28.53
C ASP A 24 -4.04 -16.60 -27.02
N GLU A 25 -5.32 -16.57 -26.64
CA GLU A 25 -5.75 -16.50 -25.24
C GLU A 25 -5.31 -17.71 -24.41
N ARG A 26 -5.14 -18.87 -25.04
CA ARG A 26 -4.71 -20.10 -24.34
C ARG A 26 -3.24 -20.06 -23.91
N THR A 27 -2.44 -19.18 -24.54
CA THR A 27 -1.01 -19.06 -24.24
C THR A 27 -0.72 -18.09 -23.11
N PHE A 28 -1.62 -17.14 -22.81
CA PHE A 28 -1.42 -16.16 -21.74
C PHE A 28 -1.11 -16.79 -20.37
N PRO A 29 -1.95 -17.70 -19.83
CA PRO A 29 -1.71 -18.29 -18.52
C PRO A 29 -0.43 -19.12 -18.49
N ARG A 30 -0.10 -19.82 -19.60
CA ARG A 30 1.08 -20.69 -19.69
C ARG A 30 2.36 -19.87 -19.68
N LEU A 31 2.41 -18.78 -20.45
CA LEU A 31 3.58 -17.91 -20.53
C LEU A 31 3.82 -17.21 -19.19
N SER A 32 2.77 -16.61 -18.61
CA SER A 32 2.89 -15.88 -17.35
C SER A 32 3.22 -16.78 -16.16
N THR A 33 2.58 -17.96 -16.05
CA THR A 33 2.94 -18.95 -15.02
C THR A 33 4.36 -19.47 -15.22
N GLY A 34 4.76 -19.75 -16.47
CA GLY A 34 6.10 -20.25 -16.79
C GLY A 34 7.21 -19.25 -16.48
N LEU A 35 7.02 -17.98 -16.83
CA LEU A 35 7.98 -16.91 -16.50
C LEU A 35 8.01 -16.60 -15.01
N THR A 36 6.86 -16.63 -14.31
CA THR A 36 6.83 -16.49 -12.85
C THR A 36 7.57 -17.65 -12.16
N PHE A 37 7.44 -18.88 -12.66
CA PHE A 37 8.21 -20.03 -12.17
C PHE A 37 9.71 -19.85 -12.42
N LEU A 38 10.11 -19.37 -13.59
CA LEU A 38 11.51 -19.05 -13.88
C LEU A 38 12.05 -18.01 -12.91
N ALA A 39 11.31 -16.93 -12.65
CA ALA A 39 11.70 -15.91 -11.68
C ALA A 39 11.87 -16.51 -10.27
N PHE A 40 10.95 -17.40 -9.85
CA PHE A 40 11.05 -18.11 -8.57
C PHE A 40 12.30 -19.00 -8.49
N ALA A 41 12.60 -19.77 -9.54
CA ALA A 41 13.78 -20.63 -9.59
C ALA A 41 15.08 -19.82 -9.54
N LEU A 42 15.15 -18.70 -10.29
CA LEU A 42 16.28 -17.77 -10.24
C LEU A 42 16.45 -17.14 -8.86
N ASN A 43 15.33 -16.84 -8.19
CA ASN A 43 15.34 -16.29 -6.84
C ASN A 43 15.88 -17.30 -5.81
N LEU A 44 15.43 -18.56 -5.85
CA LEU A 44 15.97 -19.61 -4.99
C LEU A 44 17.48 -19.79 -5.22
N LEU A 45 17.92 -19.79 -6.48
CA LEU A 45 19.34 -19.82 -6.79
C LEU A 45 20.07 -18.63 -6.16
N ALA A 46 19.54 -17.41 -6.30
CA ALA A 46 20.14 -16.22 -5.72
C ALA A 46 20.20 -16.28 -4.18
N LEU A 47 19.14 -16.77 -3.52
CA LEU A 47 19.05 -16.92 -2.07
C LEU A 47 20.14 -17.84 -1.49
N PHE A 48 20.52 -18.91 -2.20
CA PHE A 48 21.54 -19.86 -1.74
C PHE A 48 22.97 -19.55 -2.21
N THR A 49 23.15 -18.65 -3.18
CA THR A 49 24.46 -18.41 -3.82
C THR A 49 25.00 -16.99 -3.68
N THR A 50 24.20 -16.04 -3.21
CA THR A 50 24.60 -14.63 -3.10
C THR A 50 25.05 -14.31 -1.68
N GLU A 51 26.26 -13.79 -1.52
CA GLU A 51 26.83 -13.40 -0.22
C GLU A 51 26.40 -12.00 0.27
N GLY A 52 25.25 -11.51 -0.20
CA GLY A 52 24.79 -10.15 0.09
C GLY A 52 25.51 -9.07 -0.72
N GLY A 53 24.87 -7.92 -0.94
CA GLY A 53 25.52 -6.75 -1.54
C GLY A 53 24.60 -5.81 -2.30
N THR A 54 25.15 -4.67 -2.70
CA THR A 54 24.46 -3.67 -3.53
C THR A 54 24.97 -3.74 -4.96
N TYR A 55 24.07 -3.87 -5.92
CA TYR A 55 24.37 -3.81 -7.34
C TYR A 55 23.63 -2.63 -7.97
N ALA A 56 24.36 -1.69 -8.57
CA ALA A 56 23.76 -0.47 -9.12
C ALA A 56 24.08 -0.27 -10.60
N VAL A 57 23.04 0.05 -11.38
CA VAL A 57 23.14 0.55 -12.74
C VAL A 57 22.37 1.87 -12.81
N GLY A 58 23.06 2.99 -12.59
CA GLY A 58 22.44 4.31 -12.47
C GLY A 58 21.49 4.39 -11.27
N VAL A 59 20.23 4.80 -11.50
CA VAL A 59 19.19 4.90 -10.45
C VAL A 59 18.67 3.51 -10.02
N LEU A 60 18.92 2.47 -10.82
CA LEU A 60 18.54 1.09 -10.51
C LEU A 60 19.58 0.46 -9.58
N ALA A 61 19.50 0.78 -8.29
CA ALA A 61 20.30 0.15 -7.25
C ALA A 61 19.49 -0.94 -6.52
N PHE A 62 20.02 -2.16 -6.56
CA PHE A 62 19.45 -3.35 -5.94
C PHE A 62 20.22 -3.71 -4.68
N TYR A 63 19.50 -4.02 -3.61
CA TYR A 63 20.03 -4.54 -2.36
C TYR A 63 19.67 -6.01 -2.25
N THR A 64 20.67 -6.87 -2.40
CA THR A 64 20.51 -8.33 -2.41
C THR A 64 20.73 -8.88 -1.02
N ASP A 65 19.96 -8.41 -0.05
CA ASP A 65 20.06 -8.85 1.34
C ASP A 65 19.11 -10.01 1.68
N ASN A 66 19.33 -10.61 2.85
CA ASN A 66 18.57 -11.76 3.32
C ASN A 66 17.07 -11.47 3.39
N LEU A 67 16.68 -10.26 3.83
CA LEU A 67 15.28 -9.84 3.86
C LEU A 67 14.68 -9.75 2.45
N GLY A 68 15.37 -9.06 1.53
CA GLY A 68 14.89 -8.86 0.16
C GLY A 68 14.75 -10.16 -0.61
N LEU A 69 15.74 -11.05 -0.53
CA LEU A 69 15.73 -12.35 -1.21
C LEU A 69 14.67 -13.29 -0.63
N LEU A 70 14.53 -13.35 0.71
CA LEU A 70 13.50 -14.17 1.36
C LEU A 70 12.09 -13.72 0.96
N LEU A 71 11.82 -12.41 1.01
CA LEU A 71 10.51 -11.88 0.68
C LEU A 71 10.18 -11.95 -0.81
N SER A 72 11.17 -11.78 -1.68
CA SER A 72 10.95 -11.99 -3.12
C SER A 72 10.68 -13.46 -3.45
N ALA A 73 11.35 -14.43 -2.81
CA ALA A 73 11.02 -15.85 -2.93
C ALA A 73 9.57 -16.11 -2.53
N TYR A 74 9.15 -15.54 -1.40
CA TYR A 74 7.81 -15.64 -0.86
C TYR A 74 6.75 -15.04 -1.79
N ILE A 75 6.96 -13.81 -2.27
CA ILE A 75 6.06 -13.14 -3.23
C ILE A 75 5.92 -14.00 -4.49
N LEU A 76 7.02 -14.48 -5.06
CA LEU A 76 7.03 -15.29 -6.27
C LEU A 76 6.33 -16.65 -6.08
N LEU A 77 6.49 -17.28 -4.92
CA LEU A 77 5.78 -18.52 -4.57
C LEU A 77 4.26 -18.32 -4.55
N VAL A 78 3.77 -17.31 -3.84
CA VAL A 78 2.34 -17.02 -3.78
C VAL A 78 1.83 -16.58 -5.15
N SER A 79 2.57 -15.72 -5.85
CA SER A 79 2.25 -15.33 -7.22
C SER A 79 2.12 -16.54 -8.14
N LEU A 80 3.02 -17.52 -8.08
CA LEU A 80 2.94 -18.72 -8.92
C LEU A 80 1.62 -19.48 -8.72
N VAL A 81 1.21 -19.66 -7.46
CA VAL A 81 -0.07 -20.31 -7.13
C VAL A 81 -1.25 -19.47 -7.64
N VAL A 82 -1.21 -18.15 -7.46
CA VAL A 82 -2.27 -17.23 -7.92
C VAL A 82 -2.39 -17.23 -9.45
N HIS A 83 -1.27 -17.20 -10.19
CA HIS A 83 -1.28 -17.26 -11.66
C HIS A 83 -1.92 -18.58 -12.13
N LYS A 84 -1.51 -19.70 -11.53
CA LYS A 84 -2.08 -21.00 -11.89
C LYS A 84 -3.57 -21.11 -11.56
N TYR A 85 -4.00 -20.59 -10.41
CA TYR A 85 -5.42 -20.57 -10.02
C TYR A 85 -6.25 -19.69 -10.97
N SER A 86 -5.69 -18.55 -11.39
CA SER A 86 -6.34 -17.57 -12.27
C SER A 86 -6.67 -18.14 -13.65
N GLU A 87 -5.95 -19.17 -14.12
CA GLU A 87 -6.16 -19.80 -15.42
C GLU A 87 -7.60 -20.29 -15.59
N LYS A 88 -8.14 -20.97 -14.58
CA LYS A 88 -9.52 -21.46 -14.61
C LYS A 88 -10.51 -20.43 -14.09
N TYR A 89 -10.13 -19.66 -13.07
CA TYR A 89 -11.04 -18.72 -12.43
C TYR A 89 -11.44 -17.57 -13.37
N MET A 90 -10.51 -17.07 -14.19
CA MET A 90 -10.75 -15.92 -15.07
C MET A 90 -11.13 -16.32 -16.51
N ALA A 91 -11.22 -17.62 -16.83
CA ALA A 91 -11.38 -18.09 -18.21
C ALA A 91 -12.62 -17.52 -18.91
N ASP A 92 -13.71 -17.32 -18.16
CA ASP A 92 -14.99 -16.82 -18.68
C ASP A 92 -15.22 -15.31 -18.39
N GLU A 93 -14.20 -14.61 -17.87
CA GLU A 93 -14.31 -13.19 -17.47
C GLU A 93 -13.80 -12.24 -18.58
N GLU A 94 -14.47 -11.09 -18.74
CA GLU A 94 -14.02 -10.05 -19.68
C GLU A 94 -12.62 -9.53 -19.29
N GLY A 95 -11.77 -9.30 -20.30
CA GLY A 95 -10.44 -8.72 -20.10
C GLY A 95 -9.40 -9.69 -19.53
N TYR A 96 -9.52 -10.98 -19.84
CA TYR A 96 -8.59 -12.05 -19.45
C TYR A 96 -7.11 -11.69 -19.66
N ARG A 97 -6.75 -11.22 -20.86
CA ARG A 97 -5.40 -10.74 -21.20
C ARG A 97 -4.92 -9.62 -20.28
N ARG A 98 -5.78 -8.62 -20.08
CA ARG A 98 -5.45 -7.45 -19.26
C ARG A 98 -5.20 -7.86 -17.81
N PHE A 99 -5.98 -8.81 -17.29
CA PHE A 99 -5.79 -9.32 -15.95
C PHE A 99 -4.38 -9.90 -15.77
N TYR A 100 -3.92 -10.76 -16.69
CA TYR A 100 -2.57 -11.33 -16.62
C TYR A 100 -1.46 -10.27 -16.76
N ILE A 101 -1.60 -9.31 -17.68
CA ILE A 101 -0.62 -8.20 -17.80
C ILE A 101 -0.50 -7.44 -16.47
N LEU A 102 -1.64 -7.12 -15.84
CA LEU A 102 -1.65 -6.40 -14.57
C LEU A 102 -1.13 -7.25 -13.40
N LEU A 103 -1.38 -8.57 -13.43
CA LEU A 103 -0.92 -9.53 -12.43
C LEU A 103 0.62 -9.70 -12.48
N ASP A 104 1.17 -9.78 -13.70
CA ASP A 104 2.61 -9.83 -13.97
C ASP A 104 3.29 -8.51 -13.56
N LEU A 105 2.72 -7.36 -13.92
CA LEU A 105 3.21 -6.04 -13.49
C LEU A 105 3.18 -5.88 -11.96
N MET A 106 2.13 -6.38 -11.31
CA MET A 106 2.03 -6.36 -9.85
C MET A 106 3.13 -7.19 -9.22
N THR A 107 3.37 -8.39 -9.75
CA THR A 107 4.43 -9.29 -9.27
C THR A 107 5.81 -8.65 -9.48
N ALA A 108 6.08 -8.06 -10.64
CA ALA A 108 7.31 -7.32 -10.91
C ALA A 108 7.51 -6.17 -9.91
N SER A 109 6.48 -5.36 -9.69
CA SER A 109 6.50 -4.22 -8.77
C SER A 109 6.77 -4.63 -7.32
N LEU A 110 6.13 -5.71 -6.84
CA LEU A 110 6.34 -6.21 -5.48
C LEU A 110 7.74 -6.81 -5.29
N VAL A 111 8.26 -7.56 -6.26
CA VAL A 111 9.62 -8.08 -6.22
C VAL A 111 10.65 -6.95 -6.26
N LEU A 112 10.45 -5.96 -7.13
CA LEU A 112 11.33 -4.80 -7.22
C LEU A 112 11.32 -3.96 -5.94
N LEU A 113 10.14 -3.81 -5.31
CA LEU A 113 9.97 -3.10 -4.03
C LEU A 113 10.83 -3.70 -2.92
N VAL A 114 10.93 -5.04 -2.84
CA VAL A 114 11.69 -5.70 -1.77
C VAL A 114 13.19 -5.80 -2.07
N LEU A 115 13.60 -5.75 -3.34
CA LEU A 115 14.99 -5.87 -3.78
C LEU A 115 15.70 -4.53 -4.01
N THR A 116 15.03 -3.38 -3.90
CA THR A 116 15.65 -2.07 -4.14
C THR A 116 16.47 -1.57 -2.95
N ALA A 117 17.65 -1.00 -3.22
CA ALA A 117 18.48 -0.25 -2.28
C ALA A 117 18.15 1.25 -2.27
N ASN A 118 17.57 1.74 -3.37
CA ASN A 118 17.36 3.16 -3.61
C ASN A 118 15.99 3.60 -3.10
N LEU A 119 15.97 4.67 -2.30
CA LEU A 119 14.76 5.22 -1.69
C LEU A 119 13.76 5.76 -2.71
N LEU A 120 14.22 6.35 -3.83
CA LEU A 120 13.34 6.84 -4.89
C LEU A 120 12.69 5.69 -5.64
N LEU A 121 13.45 4.63 -5.93
CA LEU A 121 12.93 3.42 -6.55
C LEU A 121 11.95 2.67 -5.63
N LEU A 122 12.24 2.64 -4.32
CA LEU A 122 11.32 2.12 -3.30
C LEU A 122 10.00 2.88 -3.30
N LEU A 123 10.04 4.21 -3.26
CA LEU A 123 8.85 5.05 -3.32
C LEU A 123 8.06 4.83 -4.63
N LEU A 124 8.75 4.70 -5.75
CA LEU A 124 8.14 4.42 -7.05
C LEU A 124 7.42 3.06 -7.06
N CYS A 125 8.05 2.01 -6.56
CA CYS A 125 7.40 0.69 -6.48
C CYS A 125 6.25 0.69 -5.46
N TRP A 126 6.39 1.40 -4.36
CA TRP A 126 5.35 1.60 -3.35
C TRP A 126 4.10 2.25 -3.96
N HIS A 127 4.32 3.30 -4.76
CA HIS A 127 3.27 3.99 -5.49
C HIS A 127 2.65 3.12 -6.59
N LEU A 128 3.49 2.49 -7.41
CA LEU A 128 3.08 1.64 -8.53
C LEU A 128 2.21 0.46 -8.05
N THR A 129 2.55 -0.15 -6.92
CA THR A 129 1.76 -1.22 -6.30
C THR A 129 0.33 -0.76 -5.99
N GLY A 130 0.16 0.44 -5.41
CA GLY A 130 -1.16 1.00 -5.14
C GLY A 130 -1.95 1.34 -6.41
N LEU A 131 -1.26 1.75 -7.47
CA LEU A 131 -1.88 1.97 -8.77
C LEU A 131 -2.36 0.67 -9.40
N LEU A 132 -1.48 -0.33 -9.51
CA LEU A 132 -1.80 -1.63 -10.10
C LEU A 132 -2.94 -2.30 -9.35
N LEU A 133 -2.99 -2.14 -8.02
CA LEU A 133 -4.12 -2.59 -7.20
C LEU A 133 -5.42 -1.93 -7.65
N TYR A 134 -5.45 -0.61 -7.83
CA TYR A 134 -6.62 0.09 -8.35
C TYR A 134 -7.08 -0.47 -9.71
N LEU A 135 -6.14 -0.72 -10.63
CA LEU A 135 -6.46 -1.26 -11.97
C LEU A 135 -7.03 -2.68 -11.90
N LEU A 136 -6.53 -3.51 -10.98
CA LEU A 136 -6.98 -4.88 -10.76
C LEU A 136 -8.33 -4.94 -10.03
N LEU A 137 -8.55 -4.06 -9.06
CA LEU A 137 -9.84 -3.93 -8.36
C LEU A 137 -10.94 -3.49 -9.32
N ASN A 138 -10.60 -2.62 -10.26
CA ASN A 138 -11.51 -2.15 -11.29
C ASN A 138 -11.56 -3.11 -12.51
N GLN A 139 -11.38 -4.42 -12.32
CA GLN A 139 -11.54 -5.39 -13.41
C GLN A 139 -12.99 -5.36 -13.95
N ASN A 140 -13.98 -5.52 -13.07
CA ASN A 140 -15.39 -5.38 -13.41
C ASN A 140 -15.86 -3.92 -13.31
N HIS A 141 -15.39 -3.10 -14.25
CA HIS A 141 -15.69 -1.68 -14.33
C HIS A 141 -17.15 -1.34 -14.60
N LYS A 142 -17.99 -2.27 -15.05
CA LYS A 142 -19.43 -2.01 -15.25
C LYS A 142 -20.17 -1.87 -13.92
N ARG A 143 -19.62 -2.41 -12.83
CA ARG A 143 -20.24 -2.40 -11.50
C ARG A 143 -19.84 -1.14 -10.74
N ALA A 144 -20.82 -0.28 -10.45
CA ALA A 144 -20.60 0.98 -9.72
C ALA A 144 -19.96 0.77 -8.33
N ALA A 145 -20.30 -0.33 -7.65
CA ALA A 145 -19.69 -0.69 -6.36
C ALA A 145 -18.18 -0.98 -6.49
N ALA A 146 -17.76 -1.71 -7.53
CA ALA A 146 -16.35 -2.03 -7.77
C ALA A 146 -15.55 -0.75 -8.02
N GLN A 147 -16.08 0.18 -8.82
CA GLN A 147 -15.47 1.48 -9.04
C GLN A 147 -15.36 2.30 -7.74
N ARG A 148 -16.43 2.34 -6.94
CA ARG A 148 -16.46 3.10 -5.68
C ARG A 148 -15.38 2.61 -4.72
N TYR A 149 -15.24 1.30 -4.55
CA TYR A 149 -14.28 0.72 -3.62
C TYR A 149 -12.85 0.70 -4.17
N ALA A 150 -12.66 0.55 -5.48
CA ALA A 150 -11.37 0.77 -6.12
C ALA A 150 -10.88 2.21 -5.87
N ASN A 151 -11.75 3.22 -6.04
CA ASN A 151 -11.42 4.61 -5.76
C ASN A 151 -11.10 4.88 -4.27
N LEU A 152 -11.85 4.24 -3.36
CA LEU A 152 -11.58 4.32 -1.91
C LEU A 152 -10.19 3.76 -1.58
N ALA A 153 -9.85 2.60 -2.14
CA ALA A 153 -8.55 1.99 -1.95
C ALA A 153 -7.45 2.83 -2.56
N PHE A 154 -7.64 3.32 -3.78
CA PHE A 154 -6.69 4.23 -4.41
C PHE A 154 -6.45 5.46 -3.54
N PHE A 155 -7.48 6.14 -3.08
CA PHE A 155 -7.34 7.31 -2.20
C PHE A 155 -6.54 6.99 -0.93
N THR A 156 -6.86 5.88 -0.26
CA THR A 156 -6.18 5.48 0.99
C THR A 156 -4.72 5.11 0.75
N GLN A 157 -4.44 4.37 -0.33
CA GLN A 157 -3.09 4.00 -0.75
C GLN A 157 -2.24 5.23 -1.08
N ARG A 158 -2.86 6.27 -1.62
CA ARG A 158 -2.23 7.54 -1.93
C ARG A 158 -1.94 8.34 -0.67
N LEU A 159 -2.88 8.38 0.28
CA LEU A 159 -2.63 8.97 1.59
C LEU A 159 -1.42 8.30 2.28
N ALA A 160 -1.24 6.99 2.10
CA ALA A 160 -0.09 6.24 2.62
C ALA A 160 1.26 6.60 1.97
N ASP A 161 1.27 7.08 0.73
CA ASP A 161 2.51 7.45 0.03
C ASP A 161 3.10 8.76 0.57
N LEU A 162 2.26 9.66 1.10
CA LEU A 162 2.67 11.00 1.56
C LEU A 162 3.70 10.98 2.71
N PRO A 163 3.48 10.24 3.83
CA PRO A 163 4.48 10.17 4.88
C PRO A 163 5.80 9.56 4.41
N LEU A 164 5.75 8.52 3.56
CA LEU A 164 6.97 7.89 3.03
C LEU A 164 7.75 8.84 2.11
N LEU A 165 7.06 9.60 1.26
CA LEU A 165 7.68 10.65 0.45
C LEU A 165 8.39 11.67 1.35
N LEU A 166 7.72 12.18 2.39
CA LEU A 166 8.33 13.11 3.35
C LEU A 166 9.56 12.51 4.05
N ALA A 167 9.50 11.23 4.46
CA ALA A 167 10.62 10.52 5.06
C ALA A 167 11.84 10.46 4.10
N VAL A 168 11.62 10.09 2.83
CA VAL A 168 12.69 10.03 1.82
C VAL A 168 13.32 11.40 1.58
N LEU A 169 12.51 12.45 1.52
CA LEU A 169 13.01 13.82 1.31
C LEU A 169 13.85 14.33 2.50
N LEU A 170 13.42 14.03 3.72
CA LEU A 170 14.17 14.38 4.93
C LEU A 170 15.52 13.66 4.99
N LEU A 171 15.54 12.37 4.65
CA LEU A 171 16.78 11.59 4.58
C LEU A 171 17.72 12.12 3.51
N PHE A 172 17.20 12.43 2.32
CA PHE A 172 18.01 13.00 1.24
C PHE A 172 18.58 14.37 1.62
N LYS A 173 17.78 15.21 2.28
CA LYS A 173 18.22 16.53 2.74
C LYS A 173 19.36 16.43 3.76
N GLU A 174 19.27 15.49 4.70
CA GLU A 174 20.25 15.36 5.78
C GLU A 174 21.55 14.72 5.29
N PHE A 175 21.45 13.65 4.47
CA PHE A 175 22.60 12.81 4.12
C PHE A 175 23.10 12.98 2.69
N GLY A 176 22.37 13.69 1.82
CA GLY A 176 22.74 13.90 0.42
C GLY A 176 22.71 12.65 -0.46
N THR A 177 22.25 11.51 0.06
CA THR A 177 22.20 10.21 -0.64
C THR A 177 20.79 9.62 -0.61
N LEU A 178 20.45 8.85 -1.63
CA LEU A 178 19.22 8.06 -1.72
C LEU A 178 19.47 6.57 -1.50
N ASN A 179 20.70 6.20 -1.13
CA ASN A 179 21.11 4.82 -0.88
C ASN A 179 20.79 4.44 0.57
N LEU A 180 19.79 3.58 0.77
CA LEU A 180 19.33 3.20 2.11
C LEU A 180 20.40 2.43 2.92
N PRO A 181 21.17 1.49 2.34
CA PRO A 181 22.32 0.88 3.03
C PRO A 181 23.32 1.88 3.61
N GLU A 182 23.65 2.97 2.89
CA GLU A 182 24.56 4.01 3.40
C GLU A 182 23.95 4.75 4.59
N ILE A 183 22.69 5.17 4.48
CA ILE A 183 21.95 5.83 5.57
C ILE A 183 21.85 4.90 6.79
N SER A 184 21.63 3.61 6.56
CA SER A 184 21.53 2.60 7.61
C SER A 184 22.85 2.46 8.37
N ALA A 185 23.98 2.42 7.67
CA ALA A 185 25.30 2.38 8.31
C ALA A 185 25.59 3.63 9.17
N ILE A 186 25.15 4.81 8.71
CA ILE A 186 25.24 6.05 9.48
C ILE A 186 24.36 5.98 10.74
N ALA A 187 23.12 5.49 10.61
CA ALA A 187 22.19 5.39 11.73
C ALA A 187 22.70 4.50 12.88
N LEU A 188 23.50 3.47 12.56
CA LEU A 188 24.08 2.57 13.57
C LEU A 188 25.22 3.22 14.37
N THR A 189 25.89 4.23 13.81
CA THR A 189 27.10 4.85 14.41
C THR A 189 26.85 6.25 14.93
N SER A 190 25.83 6.94 14.43
CA SER A 190 25.50 8.33 14.75
C SER A 190 24.02 8.50 15.06
N SER A 191 23.70 9.38 16.00
CA SER A 191 22.33 9.83 16.27
C SER A 191 22.06 11.15 15.54
N ALA A 192 21.34 11.10 14.43
CA ALA A 192 20.85 12.30 13.76
C ALA A 192 19.45 12.68 14.28
N PRO A 193 19.15 13.96 14.55
CA PRO A 193 17.85 14.40 15.08
C PRO A 193 16.69 14.14 14.11
N VAL A 194 16.99 13.87 12.83
CA VAL A 194 16.00 13.56 11.80
C VAL A 194 15.39 12.16 11.97
N PHE A 195 16.10 11.21 12.61
CA PHE A 195 15.68 9.80 12.64
C PHE A 195 14.32 9.56 13.29
N PRO A 196 13.99 10.09 14.49
CA PRO A 196 12.67 9.88 15.10
C PRO A 196 11.50 10.40 14.25
N THR A 197 11.72 11.49 13.51
CA THR A 197 10.70 12.03 12.60
C THR A 197 10.52 11.13 11.38
N VAL A 198 11.63 10.63 10.81
CA VAL A 198 11.62 9.73 9.66
C VAL A 198 10.96 8.39 9.99
N THR A 199 11.31 7.77 11.11
CA THR A 199 10.74 6.50 11.55
C THR A 199 9.26 6.62 11.90
N LEU A 200 8.83 7.73 12.50
CA LEU A 200 7.41 8.05 12.67
C LEU A 200 6.68 8.12 11.32
N LEU A 201 7.22 8.86 10.35
CA LEU A 201 6.63 8.99 9.01
C LEU A 201 6.56 7.64 8.28
N VAL A 202 7.61 6.82 8.39
CA VAL A 202 7.64 5.44 7.86
C VAL A 202 6.56 4.58 8.55
N THR A 203 6.44 4.67 9.87
CA THR A 203 5.41 3.96 10.64
C THR A 203 4.00 4.39 10.21
N LEU A 204 3.76 5.69 10.04
CA LEU A 204 2.48 6.21 9.57
C LEU A 204 2.14 5.71 8.16
N SER A 205 3.12 5.66 7.26
CA SER A 205 2.94 5.07 5.93
C SER A 205 2.55 3.59 6.02
N ALA A 206 3.22 2.82 6.88
CA ALA A 206 2.92 1.42 7.12
C ALA A 206 1.51 1.23 7.69
N ILE A 207 1.11 2.03 8.67
CA ILE A 207 -0.24 2.01 9.29
C ILE A 207 -1.33 2.23 8.24
N LEU A 208 -1.16 3.24 7.38
CA LEU A 208 -2.13 3.57 6.33
C LEU A 208 -2.24 2.46 5.29
N LYS A 209 -1.10 1.91 4.84
CA LYS A 209 -1.07 0.89 3.78
C LYS A 209 -1.49 -0.49 4.26
N SER A 210 -1.26 -0.82 5.52
CA SER A 210 -1.64 -2.11 6.13
C SER A 210 -3.01 -2.08 6.81
N ALA A 211 -3.90 -1.18 6.36
CA ALA A 211 -5.32 -1.18 6.73
C ALA A 211 -5.57 -1.19 8.25
N GLN A 212 -4.79 -0.40 8.99
CA GLN A 212 -4.91 -0.31 10.45
C GLN A 212 -6.13 0.49 10.89
N PHE A 213 -6.33 0.64 12.20
CA PHE A 213 -7.40 1.41 12.83
C PHE A 213 -7.61 2.78 12.15
N LEU A 214 -8.88 3.17 12.02
CA LEU A 214 -9.41 4.21 11.12
C LEU A 214 -9.27 3.89 9.63
N PHE A 215 -8.15 3.36 9.14
CA PHE A 215 -7.92 3.19 7.70
C PHE A 215 -8.21 1.79 7.14
N HIS A 216 -8.92 0.94 7.89
CA HIS A 216 -9.12 -0.46 7.56
C HIS A 216 -10.20 -0.74 6.49
N HIS A 217 -11.06 0.24 6.16
CA HIS A 217 -12.20 -0.01 5.26
C HIS A 217 -11.78 -0.40 3.84
N TRP A 218 -10.66 0.12 3.36
CA TRP A 218 -10.28 -0.11 1.97
C TRP A 218 -10.06 -1.60 1.67
N ILE A 219 -9.50 -2.39 2.59
CA ILE A 219 -9.26 -3.81 2.34
C ILE A 219 -10.55 -4.63 2.38
N VAL A 220 -11.45 -4.34 3.32
CA VAL A 220 -12.68 -5.13 3.52
C VAL A 220 -13.63 -4.98 2.33
N TYR A 221 -13.79 -3.75 1.83
CA TYR A 221 -14.72 -3.47 0.74
C TYR A 221 -14.14 -3.73 -0.65
N THR A 222 -12.82 -3.87 -0.78
CA THR A 222 -12.18 -4.27 -2.04
C THR A 222 -12.27 -5.77 -2.32
N MET A 223 -12.89 -6.54 -1.43
CA MET A 223 -13.21 -7.96 -1.64
C MET A 223 -14.24 -8.21 -2.75
N GLU A 224 -14.84 -7.16 -3.33
CA GLU A 224 -15.57 -7.25 -4.60
C GLU A 224 -14.66 -7.58 -5.80
N GLY A 225 -13.35 -7.33 -5.70
CA GLY A 225 -12.38 -7.69 -6.73
C GLY A 225 -12.28 -9.21 -6.97
N PRO A 226 -11.64 -9.64 -8.08
CA PRO A 226 -11.43 -11.04 -8.38
C PRO A 226 -10.75 -11.78 -7.21
N THR A 227 -11.20 -12.99 -6.90
CA THR A 227 -10.62 -13.78 -5.78
C THR A 227 -9.10 -14.01 -5.89
N PRO A 228 -8.50 -14.23 -7.08
CA PRO A 228 -7.05 -14.35 -7.19
C PRO A 228 -6.32 -13.05 -6.83
N LEU A 229 -6.91 -11.88 -7.09
CA LEU A 229 -6.37 -10.60 -6.64
C LEU A 229 -6.37 -10.52 -5.11
N SER A 230 -7.46 -10.93 -4.46
CA SER A 230 -7.52 -10.97 -3.00
C SER A 230 -6.40 -11.83 -2.41
N ALA A 231 -6.14 -13.01 -2.98
CA ALA A 231 -5.01 -13.86 -2.58
C ALA A 231 -3.64 -13.16 -2.81
N LEU A 232 -3.43 -12.50 -3.96
CA LEU A 232 -2.18 -11.79 -4.23
C LEU A 232 -1.96 -10.58 -3.31
N MET A 233 -3.02 -9.90 -2.87
CA MET A 233 -2.87 -8.81 -1.90
C MET A 233 -2.07 -9.29 -0.69
N HIS A 234 -2.38 -10.48 -0.17
CA HIS A 234 -1.71 -11.09 0.98
C HIS A 234 -0.28 -11.59 0.70
N ALA A 235 0.17 -11.65 -0.56
CA ALA A 235 1.56 -11.93 -0.88
C ALA A 235 2.48 -10.72 -0.65
N GLY A 236 1.95 -9.49 -0.63
CA GLY A 236 2.81 -8.33 -0.52
C GLY A 236 2.15 -6.98 -0.28
N ILE A 237 1.00 -6.68 -0.91
CA ILE A 237 0.44 -5.32 -0.88
C ILE A 237 0.03 -4.90 0.53
N VAL A 238 -0.76 -5.74 1.19
CA VAL A 238 -1.28 -5.45 2.53
C VAL A 238 -0.22 -5.70 3.62
N ASN A 239 0.76 -6.53 3.27
CA ASN A 239 1.92 -6.87 4.09
C ASN A 239 3.09 -5.87 3.94
N ALA A 240 2.99 -4.92 3.00
CA ALA A 240 4.06 -4.02 2.64
C ALA A 240 4.50 -3.11 3.80
N GLY A 241 3.60 -2.79 4.73
CA GLY A 241 3.92 -2.03 5.93
C GLY A 241 4.93 -2.75 6.84
N ALA A 242 4.77 -4.06 7.04
CA ALA A 242 5.70 -4.85 7.86
C ALA A 242 7.09 -4.95 7.20
N PHE A 243 7.12 -5.14 5.88
CA PHE A 243 8.37 -5.06 5.11
C PHE A 243 9.03 -3.69 5.28
N LEU A 244 8.27 -2.60 5.12
CA LEU A 244 8.81 -1.24 5.16
C LEU A 244 9.48 -0.94 6.52
N VAL A 245 8.83 -1.26 7.63
CA VAL A 245 9.43 -1.06 8.96
C VAL A 245 10.69 -1.92 9.14
N ASN A 246 10.67 -3.18 8.71
CA ASN A 246 11.86 -4.06 8.76
C ASN A 246 13.02 -3.52 7.90
N ARG A 247 12.71 -2.97 6.72
CA ARG A 247 13.68 -2.40 5.78
C ARG A 247 14.37 -1.15 6.35
N PHE A 248 13.66 -0.38 7.19
CA PHE A 248 14.17 0.80 7.88
C PHE A 248 14.62 0.51 9.33
N ALA A 249 14.69 -0.76 9.75
CA ALA A 249 15.01 -1.16 11.12
C ALA A 249 16.23 -0.45 11.74
N PRO A 250 17.37 -0.26 11.03
CA PRO A 250 18.53 0.46 11.58
C PRO A 250 18.24 1.87 12.09
N LEU A 251 17.21 2.56 11.57
CA LEU A 251 16.85 3.91 11.99
C LEU A 251 16.03 3.92 13.29
N TYR A 252 15.34 2.83 13.61
CA TYR A 252 14.51 2.73 14.82
C TYR A 252 15.31 2.58 16.12
N VAL A 253 16.64 2.41 16.02
CA VAL A 253 17.56 2.38 17.16
C VAL A 253 17.46 3.65 18.03
N HIS A 254 17.07 4.79 17.45
CA HIS A 254 16.99 6.08 18.13
C HIS A 254 15.54 6.57 18.33
N ASP A 255 14.54 5.77 17.99
CA ASP A 255 13.14 6.19 17.96
C ASP A 255 12.25 5.40 18.92
N THR A 256 11.65 6.12 19.85
CA THR A 256 10.68 5.57 20.80
C THR A 256 9.23 5.83 20.34
N LEU A 257 9.00 6.89 19.57
CA LEU A 257 7.65 7.37 19.27
C LEU A 257 7.02 6.56 18.14
N GLY A 258 7.75 6.29 17.05
CA GLY A 258 7.23 5.45 15.96
C GLY A 258 6.87 4.04 16.45
N LEU A 259 7.76 3.40 17.23
CA LEU A 259 7.51 2.08 17.82
C LEU A 259 6.28 2.08 18.75
N THR A 260 6.16 3.10 19.61
CA THR A 260 5.00 3.23 20.51
C THR A 260 3.69 3.42 19.73
N VAL A 261 3.70 4.23 18.68
CA VAL A 261 2.52 4.43 17.81
C VAL A 261 2.16 3.13 17.09
N ALA A 262 3.14 2.40 16.56
CA ALA A 262 2.91 1.09 15.95
C ALA A 262 2.28 0.12 16.94
N PHE A 263 2.80 0.05 18.16
CA PHE A 263 2.28 -0.82 19.21
C PHE A 263 0.80 -0.54 19.52
N ILE A 264 0.48 0.71 19.88
CA ILE A 264 -0.89 1.11 20.24
C ILE A 264 -1.86 0.88 19.08
N VAL A 265 -1.51 1.34 17.88
CA VAL A 265 -2.39 1.24 16.72
C VAL A 265 -2.55 -0.23 16.30
N GLY A 266 -1.48 -1.02 16.34
CA GLY A 266 -1.50 -2.44 16.05
C GLY A 266 -2.43 -3.20 16.99
N SER A 267 -2.31 -2.99 18.30
CA SER A 267 -3.13 -3.65 19.31
C SER A 267 -4.61 -3.29 19.20
N VAL A 268 -4.94 -2.00 19.02
CA VAL A 268 -6.31 -1.57 18.77
C VAL A 268 -6.88 -2.21 17.50
N THR A 269 -6.07 -2.28 16.43
CA THR A 269 -6.47 -2.90 15.17
C THR A 269 -6.69 -4.40 15.32
N ALA A 270 -5.82 -5.10 16.06
CA ALA A 270 -5.91 -6.54 16.29
C ALA A 270 -7.23 -6.93 16.98
N VAL A 271 -7.57 -6.20 18.05
CA VAL A 271 -8.82 -6.37 18.79
C VAL A 271 -10.02 -6.01 17.92
N MET A 272 -10.00 -4.82 17.31
CA MET A 272 -11.10 -4.33 16.47
C MET A 272 -11.39 -5.28 15.30
N GLY A 273 -10.36 -5.67 14.54
CA GLY A 273 -10.50 -6.57 13.40
C GLY A 273 -11.07 -7.93 13.81
N SER A 274 -10.63 -8.47 14.95
CA SER A 274 -11.15 -9.73 15.49
C SER A 274 -12.63 -9.63 15.88
N VAL A 275 -13.05 -8.53 16.50
CA VAL A 275 -14.46 -8.30 16.86
C VAL A 275 -15.32 -8.10 15.61
N LEU A 276 -14.88 -7.26 14.66
CA LEU A 276 -15.64 -6.98 13.44
C LEU A 276 -15.75 -8.19 12.52
N MET A 277 -14.74 -9.07 12.48
CA MET A 277 -14.78 -10.37 11.77
C MET A 277 -15.99 -11.21 12.18
N LEU A 278 -16.26 -11.30 13.48
CA LEU A 278 -17.36 -12.10 14.05
C LEU A 278 -18.74 -11.51 13.74
N MET A 279 -18.80 -10.22 13.38
CA MET A 279 -20.05 -9.51 13.07
C MET A 279 -20.41 -9.55 11.58
N GLN A 280 -19.51 -10.06 10.72
CA GLN A 280 -19.77 -10.10 9.28
C GLN A 280 -20.62 -11.31 8.89
N SER A 281 -21.64 -11.08 8.06
CA SER A 281 -22.43 -12.13 7.42
C SER A 281 -21.82 -12.66 6.12
N ASP A 282 -20.93 -11.88 5.48
CA ASP A 282 -20.27 -12.26 4.23
C ASP A 282 -18.91 -12.92 4.50
N VAL A 283 -18.66 -14.08 3.89
CA VAL A 283 -17.43 -14.88 4.11
C VAL A 283 -16.17 -14.10 3.71
N LYS A 284 -16.19 -13.38 2.58
CA LYS A 284 -15.01 -12.62 2.13
C LYS A 284 -14.76 -11.39 3.00
N LYS A 285 -15.82 -10.71 3.48
CA LYS A 285 -15.68 -9.60 4.44
C LYS A 285 -15.20 -10.08 5.81
N SER A 286 -15.73 -11.19 6.30
CA SER A 286 -15.26 -11.81 7.54
C SER A 286 -13.77 -12.15 7.41
N LEU A 287 -13.37 -12.78 6.31
CA LEU A 287 -11.97 -13.06 6.01
C LEU A 287 -11.14 -11.78 5.83
N GLY A 288 -11.72 -10.70 5.29
CA GLY A 288 -11.12 -9.37 5.23
C GLY A 288 -10.82 -8.79 6.61
N TYR A 289 -11.78 -8.79 7.54
CA TYR A 289 -11.57 -8.33 8.92
C TYR A 289 -10.62 -9.22 9.71
N SER A 290 -10.64 -10.53 9.45
CA SER A 290 -9.65 -11.43 10.02
C SER A 290 -8.23 -11.05 9.56
N THR A 291 -8.09 -10.52 8.35
CA THR A 291 -6.82 -9.99 7.85
C THR A 291 -6.44 -8.70 8.57
N VAL A 292 -7.39 -7.76 8.72
CA VAL A 292 -7.18 -6.52 9.50
C VAL A 292 -6.67 -6.84 10.89
N GLY A 293 -7.29 -7.81 11.58
CA GLY A 293 -6.84 -8.24 12.90
C GLY A 293 -5.40 -8.77 12.91
N GLN A 294 -5.03 -9.62 11.95
CA GLN A 294 -3.68 -10.20 11.86
C GLN A 294 -2.62 -9.16 11.48
N MET A 295 -2.96 -8.16 10.65
CA MET A 295 -2.07 -7.04 10.40
C MET A 295 -1.89 -6.17 11.63
N GLY A 296 -2.95 -5.98 12.43
CA GLY A 296 -2.83 -5.37 13.75
C GLY A 296 -1.80 -6.09 14.61
N TYR A 297 -1.83 -7.43 14.66
CA TYR A 297 -0.82 -8.22 15.36
C TYR A 297 0.59 -8.00 14.80
N MET A 298 0.77 -7.99 13.48
CA MET A 298 2.09 -7.74 12.88
C MET A 298 2.61 -6.34 13.21
N VAL A 299 1.76 -5.31 13.17
CA VAL A 299 2.15 -3.93 13.49
C VAL A 299 2.46 -3.78 14.98
N MET A 300 1.72 -4.50 15.84
CA MET A 300 2.03 -4.61 17.28
C MET A 300 3.39 -5.29 17.51
N GLU A 301 3.69 -6.40 16.81
CA GLU A 301 4.99 -7.09 16.87
C GLU A 301 6.14 -6.14 16.48
N LEU A 302 5.95 -5.31 15.45
CA LEU A 302 6.92 -4.29 15.08
C LEU A 302 7.10 -3.24 16.18
N GLY A 303 6.00 -2.81 16.82
CA GLY A 303 6.01 -1.83 17.90
C GLY A 303 6.78 -2.28 19.16
N VAL A 304 6.81 -3.59 19.43
CA VAL A 304 7.64 -4.17 20.50
C VAL A 304 9.05 -4.54 20.03
N GLY A 305 9.44 -4.17 18.80
CA GLY A 305 10.75 -4.47 18.24
C GLY A 305 10.93 -5.92 17.76
N ALA A 306 9.88 -6.74 17.73
CA ALA A 306 9.91 -8.14 17.32
C ALA A 306 9.90 -8.30 15.78
N LEU A 307 10.84 -7.64 15.12
CA LEU A 307 10.88 -7.46 13.67
C LEU A 307 10.89 -8.78 12.88
N ALA A 308 11.75 -9.73 13.28
CA ALA A 308 11.85 -11.03 12.62
C ALA A 308 10.57 -11.88 12.79
N LEU A 309 9.89 -11.76 13.94
CA LEU A 309 8.61 -12.42 14.17
C LEU A 309 7.52 -11.81 13.29
N ALA A 310 7.49 -10.48 13.12
CA ALA A 310 6.58 -9.83 12.19
C ALA A 310 6.77 -10.32 10.75
N VAL A 311 8.02 -10.56 10.30
CA VAL A 311 8.29 -11.16 8.98
C VAL A 311 7.78 -12.60 8.90
N TYR A 312 8.03 -13.41 9.93
CA TYR A 312 7.53 -14.79 9.98
C TYR A 312 6.00 -14.86 9.95
N HIS A 313 5.36 -14.07 10.80
CA HIS A 313 3.91 -13.96 10.89
C HIS A 313 3.35 -13.51 9.54
N MET A 314 3.91 -12.46 8.95
CA MET A 314 3.54 -11.97 7.61
C MET A 314 3.56 -13.08 6.55
N MET A 315 4.64 -13.86 6.47
CA MET A 315 4.77 -14.95 5.50
C MET A 315 3.74 -16.06 5.75
N THR A 316 3.67 -16.58 6.96
CA THR A 316 2.75 -17.67 7.33
C THR A 316 1.29 -17.28 7.17
N HIS A 317 0.93 -16.10 7.65
CA HIS A 317 -0.39 -15.52 7.48
C HIS A 317 -0.76 -15.37 6.01
N GLY A 318 0.14 -14.83 5.17
CA GLY A 318 -0.21 -14.63 3.78
C GLY A 318 -0.35 -15.93 2.99
N ILE A 319 0.42 -17.00 3.30
CA ILE A 319 0.16 -18.35 2.75
C ILE A 319 -1.21 -18.83 3.17
N PHE A 320 -1.48 -18.81 4.48
CA PHE A 320 -2.74 -19.28 5.05
C PHE A 320 -3.96 -18.52 4.49
N LYS A 321 -3.88 -17.18 4.40
CA LYS A 321 -4.95 -16.35 3.85
C LYS A 321 -5.12 -16.55 2.35
N ALA A 322 -4.04 -16.64 1.58
CA ALA A 322 -4.15 -16.95 0.16
C ALA A 322 -4.92 -18.26 -0.02
N THR A 323 -4.59 -19.31 0.73
CA THR A 323 -5.34 -20.58 0.70
C THR A 323 -6.81 -20.40 1.05
N LEU A 324 -7.15 -19.68 2.14
CA LEU A 324 -8.54 -19.45 2.53
C LEU A 324 -9.33 -18.65 1.49
N PHE A 325 -8.74 -17.62 0.89
CA PHE A 325 -9.40 -16.84 -0.16
C PHE A 325 -9.66 -17.69 -1.40
N LEU A 326 -8.66 -18.44 -1.87
CA LEU A 326 -8.81 -19.33 -3.03
C LEU A 326 -9.84 -20.44 -2.76
N TYR A 327 -9.89 -20.99 -1.54
CA TYR A 327 -10.90 -21.96 -1.12
C TYR A 327 -12.31 -21.33 -1.10
N SER A 328 -12.45 -20.14 -0.52
CA SER A 328 -13.74 -19.43 -0.50
C SER A 328 -14.27 -19.14 -1.91
N GLY A 329 -13.38 -18.82 -2.85
CA GLY A 329 -13.74 -18.64 -4.27
C GLY A 329 -14.35 -19.91 -4.88
N ASN A 330 -13.77 -21.06 -4.59
CA ASN A 330 -14.30 -22.36 -5.04
C ASN A 330 -15.65 -22.67 -4.39
N ALA A 331 -15.80 -22.44 -3.08
CA ALA A 331 -17.04 -22.66 -2.35
C ALA A 331 -18.19 -21.81 -2.92
N ILE A 332 -17.94 -20.51 -3.17
CA ILE A 332 -18.91 -19.59 -3.79
C ILE A 332 -19.29 -20.07 -5.19
N HIS A 333 -18.31 -20.52 -5.99
CA HIS A 333 -18.57 -21.02 -7.34
C HIS A 333 -19.43 -22.29 -7.34
N SER A 334 -19.18 -23.22 -6.43
CA SER A 334 -19.99 -24.42 -6.25
C SER A 334 -21.42 -24.10 -5.80
N ALA A 335 -21.59 -23.22 -4.81
CA ALA A 335 -22.90 -22.80 -4.32
C ALA A 335 -23.75 -22.08 -5.38
N ARG A 336 -23.11 -21.38 -6.34
CA ARG A 336 -23.81 -20.79 -7.49
C ARG A 336 -24.30 -21.83 -8.50
N ARG A 337 -23.67 -23.00 -8.58
CA ARG A 337 -24.01 -24.07 -9.52
C ARG A 337 -25.08 -25.01 -8.98
N ASP A 338 -25.11 -25.23 -7.67
CA ASP A 338 -26.07 -26.11 -7.01
C ASP A 338 -26.65 -25.44 -5.75
N PRO A 339 -27.91 -24.96 -5.80
CA PRO A 339 -28.60 -24.38 -4.65
C PRO A 339 -28.88 -25.37 -3.52
N ASN A 340 -28.82 -26.68 -3.78
CA ASN A 340 -29.12 -27.74 -2.82
C ASN A 340 -27.87 -28.28 -2.11
N LEU A 341 -26.72 -27.58 -2.23
CA LEU A 341 -25.52 -27.96 -1.51
C LEU A 341 -25.83 -28.01 0.00
N PRO A 342 -25.67 -29.17 0.67
CA PRO A 342 -25.94 -29.26 2.10
C PRO A 342 -25.03 -28.30 2.87
N GLU A 343 -25.58 -27.66 3.92
CA GLU A 343 -24.81 -26.77 4.78
C GLU A 343 -23.58 -27.51 5.32
N ASP A 344 -22.43 -26.82 5.36
CA ASP A 344 -21.19 -27.39 5.88
C ASP A 344 -21.43 -27.97 7.29
N ALA A 345 -20.95 -29.19 7.53
CA ALA A 345 -21.06 -29.85 8.83
C ALA A 345 -20.45 -28.99 9.96
N VAL A 346 -19.43 -28.18 9.64
CA VAL A 346 -18.82 -27.22 10.57
C VAL A 346 -19.75 -26.02 10.80
N TYR A 347 -20.38 -25.49 9.75
CA TYR A 347 -21.32 -24.37 9.87
C TYR A 347 -22.54 -24.76 10.71
N SER A 348 -23.15 -25.91 10.41
CA SER A 348 -24.27 -26.45 11.17
C SER A 348 -23.88 -26.74 12.63
N ALA A 349 -22.66 -27.24 12.91
CA ALA A 349 -22.18 -27.42 14.28
C ALA A 349 -22.00 -26.09 15.06
N LEU A 350 -21.67 -25.00 14.37
CA LEU A 350 -21.48 -23.66 14.95
C LEU A 350 -22.81 -22.91 15.15
N THR A 351 -23.76 -23.06 14.23
CA THR A 351 -25.03 -22.31 14.22
C THR A 351 -26.18 -23.04 14.90
N GLN A 352 -26.21 -24.38 14.86
CA GLN A 352 -27.21 -25.13 15.59
C GLN A 352 -26.90 -25.05 17.08
N LYS A 353 -27.82 -24.43 17.83
CA LYS A 353 -27.91 -24.55 19.29
C LYS A 353 -28.31 -25.99 19.66
N GLY A 354 -27.38 -26.92 19.48
CA GLY A 354 -27.53 -28.32 19.87
C GLY A 354 -27.54 -28.48 21.39
N SER A 355 -28.47 -29.32 21.84
CA SER A 355 -28.82 -29.70 23.21
C SER A 355 -27.63 -30.02 24.15
N ALA A 356 -27.79 -29.55 25.41
CA ALA A 356 -27.07 -29.92 26.64
C ALA A 356 -25.61 -30.39 26.50
N ALA A 357 -24.69 -29.43 26.47
CA ALA A 357 -23.27 -29.71 26.73
C ALA A 357 -23.11 -30.49 28.03
N ARG A 358 -22.39 -31.62 27.98
CA ARG A 358 -21.99 -32.37 29.18
C ARG A 358 -21.22 -31.41 30.08
N LYS A 359 -21.68 -31.20 31.33
CA LYS A 359 -21.06 -30.25 32.28
C LYS A 359 -19.65 -30.74 32.64
N VAL A 360 -18.64 -30.26 31.93
CA VAL A 360 -17.24 -30.45 32.30
C VAL A 360 -16.96 -29.59 33.55
N PRO A 361 -16.32 -30.12 34.60
CA PRO A 361 -15.97 -29.33 35.78
C PRO A 361 -15.14 -28.10 35.39
N TRP A 362 -15.43 -26.95 35.99
CA TRP A 362 -14.75 -25.69 35.68
C TRP A 362 -13.23 -25.77 35.89
N ILE A 363 -12.77 -26.62 36.83
CA ILE A 363 -11.34 -26.87 37.09
C ILE A 363 -10.68 -27.53 35.88
N VAL A 364 -11.33 -28.55 35.30
CA VAL A 364 -10.84 -29.23 34.09
C VAL A 364 -10.83 -28.25 32.92
N TYR A 365 -11.87 -27.42 32.81
CA TYR A 365 -11.94 -26.37 31.80
C TYR A 365 -10.78 -25.36 31.93
N GLY A 366 -10.57 -24.81 33.13
CA GLY A 366 -9.47 -23.87 33.39
C GLY A 366 -8.09 -24.50 33.24
N PHE A 367 -7.91 -25.76 33.63
CA PHE A 367 -6.66 -26.48 33.47
C PHE A 367 -6.26 -26.60 31.98
N PHE A 368 -7.17 -27.11 31.14
CA PHE A 368 -6.87 -27.29 29.72
C PHE A 368 -6.83 -25.99 28.93
N THR A 369 -7.63 -24.99 29.30
CA THR A 369 -7.74 -23.74 28.51
C THR A 369 -6.85 -22.60 29.00
N VAL A 370 -6.30 -22.66 30.22
CA VAL A 370 -5.50 -21.57 30.79
C VAL A 370 -4.13 -22.06 31.26
N ALA A 371 -4.10 -23.10 32.10
CA ALA A 371 -2.85 -23.59 32.70
C ALA A 371 -1.93 -24.29 31.69
N ILE A 372 -2.49 -25.17 30.85
CA ILE A 372 -1.72 -25.88 29.82
C ILE A 372 -1.10 -24.92 28.79
N PRO A 373 -1.84 -23.98 28.18
CA PRO A 373 -1.26 -22.93 27.35
C PRO A 373 -0.10 -22.20 28.01
N LEU A 374 -0.26 -21.81 29.29
CA LEU A 374 0.78 -21.10 30.02
C LEU A 374 2.04 -21.96 30.14
N LEU A 375 1.87 -23.22 30.54
CA LEU A 375 2.97 -24.18 30.65
C LEU A 375 3.66 -24.40 29.30
N ILE A 376 2.91 -24.55 28.21
CA ILE A 376 3.47 -24.72 26.85
C ILE A 376 4.30 -23.51 26.47
N VAL A 377 3.76 -22.30 26.64
CA VAL A 377 4.46 -21.08 26.23
C VAL A 377 5.72 -20.89 27.07
N LEU A 378 5.67 -21.12 28.39
CA LEU A 378 6.83 -21.07 29.29
C LEU A 378 7.89 -22.11 28.92
N LEU A 379 7.49 -23.37 28.70
CA LEU A 379 8.40 -24.45 28.33
C LEU A 379 9.07 -24.16 26.99
N THR A 380 8.29 -23.71 26.00
CA THR A 380 8.81 -23.39 24.67
C THR A 380 9.83 -22.26 24.74
N HIS A 381 9.53 -21.19 25.49
CA HIS A 381 10.50 -20.10 25.64
C HIS A 381 11.74 -20.56 26.41
N TYR A 382 11.59 -21.35 27.48
CA TYR A 382 12.74 -21.88 28.23
C TYR A 382 13.67 -22.73 27.35
N LEU A 383 13.13 -23.53 26.42
CA LEU A 383 13.93 -24.38 25.54
C LEU A 383 14.64 -23.61 24.43
N PHE A 384 14.04 -22.52 23.94
CA PHE A 384 14.53 -21.82 22.74
C PHE A 384 15.17 -20.45 23.03
N GLU A 385 14.96 -19.86 24.21
CA GLU A 385 15.50 -18.57 24.61
C GLU A 385 16.13 -18.62 26.01
N GLU A 386 17.44 -18.33 26.11
CA GLU A 386 18.20 -18.47 27.35
C GLU A 386 17.82 -17.45 28.45
N LYS A 387 17.07 -16.38 28.11
CA LYS A 387 16.81 -15.22 28.99
C LYS A 387 15.33 -14.79 29.04
N VAL A 388 14.42 -15.75 29.23
CA VAL A 388 12.96 -15.56 29.21
C VAL A 388 12.45 -14.45 30.14
N LEU A 389 13.06 -14.30 31.32
CA LEU A 389 12.58 -13.37 32.37
C LEU A 389 13.38 -12.07 32.46
N GLN A 390 14.44 -11.90 31.66
CA GLN A 390 15.35 -10.76 31.78
C GLN A 390 15.02 -9.60 30.83
N ARG A 391 14.10 -9.79 29.87
CA ARG A 391 13.68 -8.72 28.96
C ARG A 391 12.17 -8.64 28.82
N GLU A 392 11.68 -7.41 28.92
CA GLU A 392 10.26 -7.05 28.90
C GLU A 392 9.55 -7.48 27.60
N THR A 393 10.25 -7.45 26.47
CA THR A 393 9.72 -7.87 25.16
C THR A 393 9.23 -9.32 25.12
N TYR A 394 10.00 -10.22 25.72
CA TYR A 394 9.67 -11.64 25.73
C TYR A 394 8.45 -11.91 26.60
N LEU A 395 8.25 -11.13 27.67
CA LEU A 395 7.05 -11.20 28.49
C LEU A 395 5.80 -10.78 27.71
N VAL A 396 5.92 -9.79 26.81
CA VAL A 396 4.80 -9.33 25.96
C VAL A 396 4.38 -10.44 25.00
N ILE A 397 5.34 -10.99 24.26
CA ILE A 397 5.09 -12.06 23.29
C ILE A 397 4.57 -13.31 24.01
N LEU A 398 5.11 -13.63 25.19
CA LEU A 398 4.65 -14.74 26.03
C LEU A 398 3.21 -14.52 26.51
N PHE A 399 2.86 -13.31 26.94
CA PHE A 399 1.50 -12.96 27.35
C PHE A 399 0.50 -13.09 26.19
N PHE A 400 0.81 -12.51 25.02
CA PHE A 400 -0.07 -12.61 23.85
C PHE A 400 -0.16 -14.03 23.30
N GLY A 401 0.96 -14.76 23.27
CA GLY A 401 1.00 -16.16 22.91
C GLY A 401 0.14 -17.00 23.83
N TRP A 402 0.21 -16.76 25.14
CA TRP A 402 -0.62 -17.43 26.13
C TRP A 402 -2.12 -17.13 25.96
N VAL A 403 -2.49 -15.86 25.84
CA VAL A 403 -3.89 -15.44 25.62
C VAL A 403 -4.46 -16.09 24.35
N THR A 404 -3.71 -16.05 23.25
CA THR A 404 -4.14 -16.59 21.95
C THR A 404 -4.29 -18.11 22.01
N ALA A 405 -3.32 -18.79 22.65
CA ALA A 405 -3.38 -20.22 22.91
C ALA A 405 -4.58 -20.62 23.75
N ALA A 406 -4.84 -19.86 24.82
CA ALA A 406 -5.99 -20.08 25.69
C ALA A 406 -7.30 -19.97 24.93
N GLN A 407 -7.46 -18.90 24.12
CA GLN A 407 -8.65 -18.67 23.31
C GLN A 407 -8.83 -19.73 22.21
N ALA A 408 -7.74 -20.18 21.59
CA ALA A 408 -7.76 -21.25 20.59
C ALA A 408 -8.27 -22.57 21.22
N LEU A 409 -7.73 -22.94 22.39
CA LEU A 409 -8.19 -24.12 23.11
C LEU A 409 -9.64 -24.01 23.55
N VAL A 410 -10.09 -22.86 24.05
CA VAL A 410 -11.51 -22.62 24.37
C VAL A 410 -12.42 -22.91 23.16
N SER A 411 -12.00 -22.47 21.97
CA SER A 411 -12.77 -22.62 20.73
C SER A 411 -12.84 -24.08 20.29
N VAL A 412 -11.71 -24.80 20.31
CA VAL A 412 -11.64 -26.22 19.93
C VAL A 412 -12.37 -27.10 20.94
N PHE A 413 -12.28 -26.79 22.24
CA PHE A 413 -12.97 -27.53 23.30
C PHE A 413 -14.50 -27.38 23.19
N LYS A 414 -15.00 -26.25 22.67
CA LYS A 414 -16.43 -26.06 22.38
C LYS A 414 -16.92 -26.87 21.18
N LEU A 415 -16.04 -27.15 20.20
CA LEU A 415 -16.35 -27.94 19.00
C LEU A 415 -16.38 -29.44 19.29
N GLY A 416 -15.48 -29.94 20.13
CA GLY A 416 -15.37 -31.37 20.48
C GLY A 416 -16.41 -31.86 21.49
N ARG A 417 -17.71 -31.74 21.20
CA ARG A 417 -18.79 -32.10 22.13
C ARG A 417 -18.83 -33.58 22.53
N ASP A 418 -18.45 -34.48 21.62
CA ASP A 418 -18.58 -35.93 21.83
C ASP A 418 -17.41 -36.55 22.60
N ARG A 419 -16.19 -36.01 22.42
CA ARG A 419 -14.95 -36.52 23.05
C ARG A 419 -14.06 -35.37 23.56
N PRO A 420 -14.52 -34.60 24.57
CA PRO A 420 -13.87 -33.34 24.96
C PRO A 420 -12.41 -33.53 25.37
N VAL A 421 -12.07 -34.63 26.07
CA VAL A 421 -10.68 -34.90 26.52
C VAL A 421 -9.76 -35.22 25.34
N LEU A 422 -10.20 -36.04 24.39
CA LEU A 422 -9.40 -36.37 23.19
C LEU A 422 -9.19 -35.12 22.33
N THR A 423 -10.26 -34.34 22.13
CA THR A 423 -10.17 -33.07 21.41
C THR A 423 -9.24 -32.10 22.12
N ALA A 424 -9.30 -32.01 23.45
CA ALA A 424 -8.37 -31.20 24.23
C ALA A 424 -6.93 -31.65 24.05
N LEU A 425 -6.65 -32.95 24.12
CA LEU A 425 -5.31 -33.49 23.98
C LEU A 425 -4.73 -33.25 22.59
N ILE A 426 -5.53 -33.46 21.54
CA ILE A 426 -5.11 -33.15 20.15
C ILE A 426 -4.86 -31.65 20.00
N ALA A 427 -5.75 -30.81 20.55
CA ALA A 427 -5.61 -29.37 20.49
C ALA A 427 -4.37 -28.88 21.24
N THR A 428 -4.09 -29.44 22.42
CA THR A 428 -2.89 -29.20 23.22
C THR A 428 -1.63 -29.61 22.47
N LEU A 429 -1.61 -30.79 21.86
CA LEU A 429 -0.47 -31.26 21.06
C LEU A 429 -0.24 -30.36 19.84
N SER A 430 -1.31 -29.98 19.16
CA SER A 430 -1.27 -29.09 18.00
C SER A 430 -0.73 -27.72 18.40
N LEU A 431 -1.20 -27.20 19.53
CA LEU A 431 -0.74 -25.94 20.11
C LEU A 431 0.75 -26.01 20.48
N LEU A 432 1.22 -27.11 21.07
CA LEU A 432 2.63 -27.31 21.37
C LEU A 432 3.48 -27.25 20.10
N VAL A 433 3.08 -27.96 19.04
CA VAL A 433 3.79 -27.96 17.76
C VAL A 433 3.82 -26.56 17.14
N VAL A 434 2.67 -25.87 17.10
CA VAL A 434 2.57 -24.53 16.53
C VAL A 434 3.41 -23.53 17.32
N MET A 435 3.32 -23.52 18.65
CA MET A 435 4.10 -22.61 19.49
C MET A 435 5.60 -22.89 19.41
N THR A 436 5.98 -24.16 19.43
CA THR A 436 7.39 -24.56 19.26
C THR A 436 7.92 -24.12 17.91
N GLY A 437 7.17 -24.36 16.83
CA GLY A 437 7.54 -23.92 15.48
C GLY A 437 7.65 -22.40 15.38
N TYR A 438 6.72 -21.66 15.98
CA TYR A 438 6.71 -20.19 15.97
C TYR A 438 7.95 -19.60 16.65
N VAL A 439 8.28 -20.07 17.87
CA VAL A 439 9.46 -19.60 18.61
C VAL A 439 10.76 -20.02 17.91
N ALA A 440 10.86 -21.29 17.47
CA ALA A 440 12.03 -21.79 16.77
C ALA A 440 12.32 -21.03 15.47
N MET A 441 11.27 -20.74 14.69
CA MET A 441 11.40 -19.99 13.45
C MET A 441 11.68 -18.52 13.70
N GLY A 442 11.09 -17.92 14.74
CA GLY A 442 11.43 -16.57 15.19
C GLY A 442 12.91 -16.41 15.51
N ARG A 443 13.50 -17.34 16.27
CA ARG A 443 14.94 -17.38 16.54
C ARG A 443 15.75 -17.52 15.26
N SER A 444 15.39 -18.49 14.41
CA SER A 444 16.12 -18.78 13.17
C SER A 444 16.13 -17.57 12.22
N LEU A 445 14.96 -16.94 12.02
CA LEU A 445 14.83 -15.73 11.20
C LEU A 445 15.50 -14.52 11.84
N LYS A 446 15.50 -14.38 13.16
CA LYS A 446 16.25 -13.31 13.83
C LYS A 446 17.74 -13.39 13.48
N THR A 447 18.36 -14.57 13.63
CA THR A 447 19.76 -14.78 13.25
C THR A 447 20.01 -14.60 11.76
N PHE A 448 19.07 -14.98 10.91
CA PHE A 448 19.21 -14.86 9.46
C PHE A 448 19.06 -13.42 8.96
N LEU A 449 18.06 -12.69 9.45
CA LEU A 449 17.74 -11.33 9.01
C LEU A 449 18.61 -10.26 9.68
N TYR A 450 18.97 -10.48 10.95
CA TYR A 450 19.70 -9.53 11.78
C TYR A 450 20.95 -10.19 12.40
N PRO A 451 22.02 -10.38 11.61
CA PRO A 451 23.26 -10.98 12.11
C PRO A 451 23.94 -10.10 13.18
N GLU A 452 23.72 -8.79 13.15
CA GLU A 452 24.20 -7.86 14.16
C GLU A 452 23.30 -7.90 15.40
N ALA A 453 23.70 -8.67 16.42
CA ALA A 453 22.92 -8.82 17.66
C ALA A 453 22.60 -7.46 18.31
N PHE A 454 23.56 -6.54 18.34
CA PHE A 454 23.43 -5.21 18.94
C PHE A 454 22.28 -4.37 18.35
N LEU A 455 22.03 -4.46 17.04
CA LEU A 455 20.93 -3.73 16.39
C LEU A 455 19.59 -4.13 17.01
N VAL A 456 19.35 -5.43 17.12
CA VAL A 456 18.09 -5.95 17.67
C VAL A 456 17.96 -5.57 19.15
N GLU A 457 19.06 -5.60 19.90
CA GLU A 457 19.04 -5.20 21.31
C GLU A 457 18.66 -3.74 21.50
N ARG A 458 19.23 -2.83 20.70
CA ARG A 458 18.90 -1.40 20.79
C ARG A 458 17.47 -1.07 20.40
N ILE A 459 16.92 -1.74 19.38
CA ILE A 459 15.52 -1.55 19.00
C ILE A 459 14.60 -2.02 20.13
N TYR A 460 14.94 -3.12 20.81
CA TYR A 460 14.19 -3.53 21.99
C TYR A 460 14.27 -2.50 23.11
N GLU A 461 15.44 -1.95 23.40
CA GLU A 461 15.57 -0.88 24.40
C GLU A 461 14.72 0.35 24.04
N ALA A 462 14.73 0.77 22.77
CA ALA A 462 13.92 1.88 22.28
C ALA A 462 12.41 1.62 22.43
N ALA A 463 11.94 0.42 22.05
CA ALA A 463 10.53 0.03 22.12
C ALA A 463 9.95 0.11 23.55
N PHE A 464 10.75 -0.22 24.57
CA PHE A 464 10.29 -0.35 25.95
C PHE A 464 10.62 0.85 26.84
N THR A 465 10.99 2.00 26.26
CA THR A 465 11.31 3.21 27.03
C THR A 465 10.13 3.70 27.90
N SER A 466 8.89 3.37 27.55
CA SER A 466 7.67 3.83 28.23
C SER A 466 6.89 2.71 28.94
N TRP A 467 7.44 2.18 30.03
CA TRP A 467 6.82 1.10 30.84
C TRP A 467 5.34 1.33 31.22
N GLY A 468 4.95 2.59 31.45
CA GLY A 468 3.56 2.95 31.75
C GLY A 468 2.58 2.65 30.61
N VAL A 469 2.99 2.87 29.35
CA VAL A 469 2.17 2.55 28.17
C VAL A 469 1.99 1.05 28.04
N PHE A 470 3.06 0.29 28.28
CA PHE A 470 3.01 -1.16 28.28
C PHE A 470 2.03 -1.72 29.32
N LEU A 471 2.14 -1.31 30.59
CA LEU A 471 1.23 -1.78 31.64
C LEU A 471 -0.23 -1.42 31.37
N LEU A 472 -0.47 -0.21 30.85
CA LEU A 472 -1.81 0.24 30.49
C LEU A 472 -2.41 -0.63 29.38
N GLU A 473 -1.59 -1.05 28.42
CA GLU A 473 -2.05 -1.89 27.33
C GLU A 473 -2.32 -3.34 27.75
N VAL A 474 -1.44 -3.93 28.57
CA VAL A 474 -1.70 -5.25 29.17
C VAL A 474 -2.99 -5.20 29.98
N ALA A 475 -3.19 -4.16 30.80
CA ALA A 475 -4.42 -3.96 31.56
C ALA A 475 -5.65 -3.82 30.65
N PHE A 476 -5.53 -3.05 29.56
CA PHE A 476 -6.58 -2.93 28.54
C PHE A 476 -6.92 -4.27 27.89
N MET A 477 -5.92 -5.08 27.53
CA MET A 477 -6.14 -6.38 26.90
C MET A 477 -6.81 -7.37 27.85
N VAL A 478 -6.35 -7.44 29.12
CA VAL A 478 -6.99 -8.23 30.17
C VAL A 478 -8.45 -7.79 30.36
N LEU A 479 -8.71 -6.47 30.35
CA LEU A 479 -10.06 -5.94 30.44
C LEU A 479 -10.92 -6.37 29.24
N VAL A 480 -10.43 -6.24 28.01
CA VAL A 480 -11.15 -6.63 26.78
C VAL A 480 -11.48 -8.12 26.80
N ILE A 481 -10.53 -8.98 27.16
CA ILE A 481 -10.73 -10.43 27.24
C ILE A 481 -11.75 -10.75 28.34
N GLY A 482 -11.60 -10.17 29.53
CA GLY A 482 -12.50 -10.37 30.66
C GLY A 482 -13.93 -9.94 30.32
N VAL A 483 -14.09 -8.76 29.71
CA VAL A 483 -15.38 -8.26 29.22
C VAL A 483 -15.94 -9.16 28.12
N GLY A 484 -15.12 -9.63 27.19
CA GLY A 484 -15.51 -10.59 26.15
C GLY A 484 -16.02 -11.91 26.72
N TRP A 485 -15.35 -12.46 27.72
CA TRP A 485 -15.78 -13.68 28.42
C TRP A 485 -17.09 -13.47 29.18
N ILE A 486 -17.26 -12.32 29.83
CA ILE A 486 -18.53 -11.94 30.46
C ILE A 486 -19.65 -11.90 29.39
N PHE A 487 -19.42 -11.25 28.26
CA PHE A 487 -20.41 -11.22 27.17
C PHE A 487 -20.76 -12.62 26.66
N ILE A 488 -19.77 -13.48 26.42
CA ILE A 488 -20.00 -14.86 25.99
C ILE A 488 -20.82 -15.65 27.03
N TYR A 489 -20.52 -15.46 28.32
CA TYR A 489 -21.25 -16.12 29.40
C TYR A 489 -22.73 -15.69 29.46
N TYR A 490 -23.00 -14.39 29.27
CA TYR A 490 -24.36 -13.84 29.30
C TYR A 490 -25.12 -13.91 27.97
N ALA A 491 -24.44 -14.12 26.83
CA ALA A 491 -25.06 -14.19 25.50
C ALA A 491 -26.07 -15.35 25.34
N ASN A 492 -25.94 -16.40 26.16
CA ASN A 492 -26.84 -17.56 26.15
C ASN A 492 -28.09 -17.38 27.03
N ARG A 493 -28.30 -16.21 27.65
CA ARG A 493 -29.54 -15.92 28.40
C ARG A 493 -30.66 -15.47 27.46
N GLU A 494 -31.90 -15.76 27.83
CA GLU A 494 -33.10 -15.39 27.06
C GLU A 494 -33.26 -13.88 26.84
N ARG A 495 -32.70 -13.05 27.75
CA ARG A 495 -32.68 -11.59 27.63
C ARG A 495 -31.22 -11.09 27.60
N PRO A 496 -30.70 -10.66 26.45
CA PRO A 496 -29.36 -10.08 26.38
C PRO A 496 -29.30 -8.76 27.16
N LEU A 497 -28.10 -8.42 27.66
CA LEU A 497 -27.87 -7.18 28.40
C LEU A 497 -28.11 -5.95 27.50
N PRO A 498 -28.69 -4.84 27.98
CA PRO A 498 -28.87 -3.62 27.17
C PRO A 498 -27.57 -3.07 26.58
N LEU A 499 -26.46 -3.22 27.31
CA LEU A 499 -25.12 -2.87 26.84
C LEU A 499 -24.71 -3.67 25.60
N TYR A 500 -25.07 -4.96 25.54
CA TYR A 500 -24.78 -5.82 24.39
C TYR A 500 -25.43 -5.25 23.12
N THR A 501 -26.71 -4.87 23.18
CA THR A 501 -27.41 -4.31 22.03
C THR A 501 -26.80 -2.98 21.58
N ARG A 502 -26.41 -2.11 22.52
CA ARG A 502 -25.73 -0.84 22.19
C ARG A 502 -24.39 -1.08 21.50
N LEU A 503 -23.53 -1.90 22.08
CA LEU A 503 -22.23 -2.23 21.47
C LEU A 503 -22.41 -2.90 20.11
N TYR A 504 -23.35 -3.83 19.99
CA TYR A 504 -23.70 -4.48 18.74
C TYR A 504 -24.07 -3.45 17.67
N THR A 505 -24.89 -2.43 17.98
CA THR A 505 -25.22 -1.41 16.98
C THR A 505 -24.00 -0.65 16.47
N HIS A 506 -23.05 -0.31 17.35
CA HIS A 506 -21.82 0.37 16.94
C HIS A 506 -20.89 -0.53 16.12
N PHE A 507 -20.67 -1.79 16.54
CA PHE A 507 -19.82 -2.73 15.82
C PHE A 507 -20.45 -3.19 14.50
N SER A 508 -21.76 -3.36 14.43
CA SER A 508 -22.48 -3.69 13.19
C SER A 508 -22.39 -2.60 12.13
N ARG A 509 -22.14 -1.36 12.56
CA ARG A 509 -21.89 -0.19 11.69
C ARG A 509 -20.40 0.11 11.53
N GLU A 510 -19.54 -0.84 11.89
CA GLU A 510 -18.09 -0.74 11.72
C GLU A 510 -17.53 0.53 12.37
N LEU A 511 -18.06 0.88 13.54
CA LEU A 511 -17.69 2.07 14.31
C LEU A 511 -17.88 3.39 13.55
N TYR A 512 -18.75 3.44 12.54
CA TYR A 512 -19.04 4.63 11.73
C TYR A 512 -17.82 5.21 10.99
N VAL A 513 -16.75 4.42 10.85
CA VAL A 513 -15.51 4.86 10.20
C VAL A 513 -15.75 5.17 8.72
N HIS A 514 -16.72 4.52 8.09
CA HIS A 514 -17.15 4.83 6.73
C HIS A 514 -17.61 6.29 6.56
N ASP A 515 -18.37 6.81 7.54
CA ASP A 515 -18.92 8.16 7.48
C ASP A 515 -17.81 9.22 7.59
N ILE A 516 -16.80 8.94 8.41
CA ILE A 516 -15.58 9.77 8.52
C ILE A 516 -14.85 9.83 7.17
N TYR A 517 -14.76 8.69 6.49
CA TYR A 517 -14.13 8.60 5.18
C TYR A 517 -14.88 9.37 4.09
N GLU A 518 -16.19 9.24 4.02
CA GLU A 518 -17.00 10.02 3.08
C GLU A 518 -16.91 11.52 3.38
N TRP A 519 -16.88 11.89 4.66
CA TRP A 519 -16.66 13.26 5.08
C TRP A 519 -15.30 13.77 4.60
N LEU A 520 -14.19 13.07 4.88
CA LEU A 520 -12.83 13.44 4.45
C LEU A 520 -12.75 13.60 2.92
N LYS A 521 -13.25 12.62 2.18
CA LYS A 521 -13.28 12.64 0.71
C LYS A 521 -14.07 13.83 0.18
N THR A 522 -15.26 14.09 0.72
CA THR A 522 -16.12 15.18 0.26
C THR A 522 -15.48 16.54 0.51
N HIS A 523 -14.82 16.73 1.65
CA HIS A 523 -14.10 17.96 1.96
C HIS A 523 -12.89 18.16 1.05
N ALA A 524 -12.11 17.10 0.79
CA ALA A 524 -11.00 17.14 -0.16
C ALA A 524 -11.48 17.55 -1.57
N LEU A 525 -12.58 16.96 -2.05
CA LEU A 525 -13.15 17.30 -3.36
C LEU A 525 -13.73 18.72 -3.41
N ARG A 526 -14.36 19.20 -2.33
CA ARG A 526 -14.85 20.58 -2.23
C ARG A 526 -13.71 21.59 -2.25
N LEU A 527 -12.60 21.31 -1.56
CA LEU A 527 -11.38 22.10 -1.62
C LEU A 527 -10.87 22.18 -3.06
N VAL A 528 -10.70 21.04 -3.73
CA VAL A 528 -10.30 20.99 -5.14
C VAL A 528 -11.24 21.80 -6.04
N ALA A 529 -12.55 21.66 -5.86
CA ALA A 529 -13.54 22.38 -6.65
C ALA A 529 -13.55 23.90 -6.37
N ALA A 530 -13.13 24.34 -5.19
CA ALA A 530 -12.95 25.75 -4.89
C ALA A 530 -11.80 26.35 -5.73
N PHE A 531 -10.72 25.60 -5.94
CA PHE A 531 -9.58 26.01 -6.77
C PHE A 531 -9.89 26.10 -8.27
N SER A 532 -10.98 25.46 -8.75
CA SER A 532 -11.38 25.51 -10.16
C SER A 532 -12.37 26.65 -10.51
N ARG A 533 -12.68 27.57 -9.57
CA ARG A 533 -13.69 28.61 -9.81
C ARG A 533 -13.18 29.78 -10.67
N PRO A 534 -14.02 30.34 -11.56
CA PRO A 534 -13.66 31.46 -12.45
C PRO A 534 -13.24 32.75 -11.70
N HIS A 535 -13.67 32.93 -10.45
CA HIS A 535 -13.26 34.09 -9.63
C HIS A 535 -11.77 34.08 -9.28
N LEU A 536 -11.14 32.90 -9.14
CA LEU A 536 -9.68 32.81 -8.96
C LEU A 536 -8.94 33.20 -10.23
N ILE A 537 -9.53 32.96 -11.41
CA ILE A 537 -9.00 33.40 -12.72
C ILE A 537 -9.09 34.93 -12.87
N ALA A 538 -10.17 35.54 -12.38
CA ALA A 538 -10.32 36.99 -12.39
C ALA A 538 -9.38 37.68 -11.39
N ALA A 539 -9.30 37.16 -10.16
CA ALA A 539 -8.35 37.63 -9.15
C ALA A 539 -6.90 37.45 -9.62
N SER A 540 -6.63 36.37 -10.37
CA SER A 540 -5.32 36.11 -10.92
C SER A 540 -4.89 37.10 -12.01
N ALA A 541 -5.81 37.39 -12.93
CA ALA A 541 -5.62 38.38 -13.97
C ALA A 541 -5.44 39.80 -13.39
N LEU A 542 -6.09 40.12 -12.27
CA LEU A 542 -5.91 41.41 -11.59
C LEU A 542 -4.56 41.52 -10.87
N LEU A 543 -4.11 40.46 -10.19
CA LEU A 543 -2.80 40.44 -9.55
C LEU A 543 -1.66 40.48 -10.58
N ALA A 544 -1.82 39.77 -11.70
CA ALA A 544 -0.96 39.84 -12.87
C ALA A 544 -0.77 41.27 -13.38
N LEU A 545 -1.88 41.98 -13.61
CA LEU A 545 -1.89 43.37 -14.07
C LEU A 545 -1.26 44.31 -13.03
N ALA A 546 -1.48 44.07 -11.74
CA ALA A 546 -0.88 44.84 -10.65
C ALA A 546 0.66 44.64 -10.55
N LEU A 547 1.16 43.41 -10.78
CA LEU A 547 2.59 43.13 -10.81
C LEU A 547 3.28 43.74 -12.05
N LEU A 548 2.59 43.75 -13.20
CA LEU A 548 3.04 44.42 -14.42
C LEU A 548 3.03 45.95 -14.32
N TRP A 549 2.34 46.51 -13.33
CA TRP A 549 2.31 47.95 -13.04
C TRP A 549 3.52 48.43 -12.23
N ASN A 550 4.39 47.53 -11.76
CA ASN A 550 5.58 47.87 -10.97
C ASN A 550 6.72 48.37 -11.89
N PRO A 551 7.36 49.54 -11.62
CA PRO A 551 8.32 50.16 -12.54
C PRO A 551 9.71 49.50 -12.61
N ASP A 552 9.94 48.36 -11.94
CA ASP A 552 11.23 47.66 -11.98
C ASP A 552 11.35 46.78 -13.25
N PRO A 553 12.23 47.12 -14.22
CA PRO A 553 12.38 46.37 -15.46
C PRO A 553 12.92 44.95 -15.24
N SER A 554 13.56 44.66 -14.10
CA SER A 554 14.02 43.31 -13.74
C SER A 554 12.86 42.36 -13.41
N LEU A 555 11.69 42.88 -13.06
CA LEU A 555 10.49 42.12 -12.73
C LEU A 555 9.55 41.91 -13.94
N LEU A 556 9.69 42.71 -15.01
CA LEU A 556 8.84 42.62 -16.20
C LEU A 556 9.01 41.31 -16.97
N ALA A 557 10.25 40.85 -17.18
CA ALA A 557 10.50 39.61 -17.90
C ALA A 557 10.01 38.37 -17.11
N PRO A 558 10.26 38.22 -15.79
CA PRO A 558 9.60 37.21 -14.98
C PRO A 558 8.06 37.36 -14.94
N ALA A 559 7.50 38.56 -14.82
CA ALA A 559 6.06 38.75 -14.76
C ALA A 559 5.32 38.40 -16.06
N VAL A 560 5.98 38.55 -17.23
CA VAL A 560 5.41 38.21 -18.54
C VAL A 560 5.67 36.76 -18.91
N PHE A 561 6.86 36.23 -18.59
CA PHE A 561 7.31 34.92 -19.08
C PHE A 561 7.33 33.83 -18.03
N LEU A 562 7.26 34.08 -16.72
CA LEU A 562 7.07 33.02 -15.72
C LEU A 562 5.56 32.90 -15.40
N PRO A 563 4.85 31.85 -15.89
CA PRO A 563 3.44 31.60 -15.64
C PRO A 563 3.34 31.05 -14.22
N LEU A 564 3.59 31.90 -13.25
CA LEU A 564 3.45 31.62 -11.83
C LEU A 564 2.00 31.81 -11.45
N PHE A 565 1.55 31.12 -10.42
CA PHE A 565 0.27 31.39 -9.85
C PHE A 565 0.27 32.86 -9.40
N PRO A 566 -0.65 33.68 -9.92
CA PRO A 566 -1.90 33.24 -10.52
C PRO A 566 -1.98 33.50 -12.07
N LEU A 567 -0.96 34.16 -12.64
CA LEU A 567 -0.72 34.38 -14.09
C LEU A 567 -0.76 33.10 -14.93
N SER A 568 -0.39 31.97 -14.34
CA SER A 568 -0.39 30.63 -14.93
C SER A 568 -1.74 30.16 -15.50
N VAL A 569 -2.84 30.82 -15.12
CA VAL A 569 -4.15 30.54 -15.71
C VAL A 569 -4.28 31.09 -17.14
N LEU A 570 -3.61 32.21 -17.45
CA LEU A 570 -3.60 32.78 -18.80
C LEU A 570 -2.83 31.89 -19.77
N SER A 571 -1.76 31.22 -19.32
CA SER A 571 -1.04 30.25 -20.15
C SER A 571 -1.92 29.03 -20.49
N VAL A 572 -2.71 28.53 -19.54
CA VAL A 572 -3.73 27.49 -19.82
C VAL A 572 -4.76 27.97 -20.85
N ALA A 573 -5.26 29.20 -20.73
CA ALA A 573 -6.21 29.77 -21.69
C ALA A 573 -5.59 29.91 -23.11
N LEU A 574 -4.33 30.35 -23.19
CA LEU A 574 -3.57 30.42 -24.44
C LEU A 574 -3.34 29.05 -25.07
N LEU A 575 -3.01 28.03 -24.27
CA LEU A 575 -2.84 26.63 -24.75
C LEU A 575 -4.12 26.06 -25.32
N HIS A 576 -5.28 26.42 -24.75
CA HIS A 576 -6.58 26.04 -25.31
C HIS A 576 -6.85 26.72 -26.66
N LYS A 577 -6.40 27.97 -26.85
CA LYS A 577 -6.66 28.76 -28.06
C LYS A 577 -5.68 28.46 -29.21
N LEU A 578 -4.41 28.22 -28.89
CA LEU A 578 -3.31 28.02 -29.85
C LEU A 578 -3.01 26.55 -30.17
N GLY A 579 -3.62 25.60 -29.44
CA GLY A 579 -3.50 24.16 -29.73
C GLY A 579 -2.13 23.56 -29.40
N ALA A 580 -1.78 22.46 -30.07
CA ALA A 580 -0.57 21.68 -29.76
C ALA A 580 0.75 22.45 -30.01
N ILE A 581 0.75 23.44 -30.89
CA ILE A 581 1.93 24.26 -31.24
C ILE A 581 2.40 25.08 -30.04
N ALA A 582 1.49 25.55 -29.19
CA ALA A 582 1.84 26.36 -28.03
C ALA A 582 2.69 25.60 -26.99
N PHE A 583 2.58 24.26 -26.93
CA PHE A 583 3.40 23.42 -26.04
C PHE A 583 4.88 23.39 -26.45
N LEU A 584 5.21 23.75 -27.71
CA LEU A 584 6.59 23.81 -28.23
C LEU A 584 7.12 25.25 -28.29
N VAL A 585 6.25 26.22 -28.61
CA VAL A 585 6.64 27.63 -28.76
C VAL A 585 6.89 28.30 -27.41
N MET A 586 6.06 28.02 -26.41
CA MET A 586 6.21 28.63 -25.09
C MET A 586 7.58 28.30 -24.46
N PRO A 587 8.01 27.03 -24.29
CA PRO A 587 9.27 26.69 -23.63
C PRO A 587 10.49 27.29 -24.34
N ALA A 588 10.46 27.30 -25.67
CA ALA A 588 11.50 27.89 -26.51
C ALA A 588 11.62 29.41 -26.29
N ALA A 589 10.48 30.11 -26.19
CA ALA A 589 10.47 31.55 -25.90
C ALA A 589 11.08 31.85 -24.51
N GLY A 590 10.73 31.09 -23.47
CA GLY A 590 11.33 31.29 -22.15
C GLY A 590 12.81 30.91 -22.10
N ALA A 591 13.23 29.86 -22.80
CA ALA A 591 14.64 29.46 -22.90
C ALA A 591 15.54 30.54 -23.54
N LEU A 592 14.99 31.33 -24.47
CA LEU A 592 15.70 32.42 -25.14
C LEU A 592 15.75 33.70 -24.29
N LEU A 593 14.76 33.94 -23.42
CA LEU A 593 14.56 35.24 -22.76
C LEU A 593 14.95 35.25 -21.26
N LEU A 594 14.90 34.11 -20.58
CA LEU A 594 15.19 34.00 -19.15
C LEU A 594 16.69 34.04 -18.77
N PRO A 595 17.65 33.53 -19.57
CA PRO A 595 19.07 33.57 -19.23
C PRO A 595 19.65 34.97 -19.00
N SER A 596 18.99 36.01 -19.53
CA SER A 596 19.37 37.42 -19.36
C SER A 596 18.77 38.09 -18.12
N THR A 597 18.08 37.34 -17.24
CA THR A 597 17.32 37.91 -16.10
C THR A 597 17.73 37.27 -14.78
N SER A 598 17.93 38.09 -13.74
CA SER A 598 18.13 37.61 -12.37
C SER A 598 16.79 37.10 -11.80
N ILE A 599 16.74 35.84 -11.36
CA ILE A 599 15.54 35.24 -10.74
C ILE A 599 15.50 35.62 -9.25
N PRO A 600 14.47 36.35 -8.77
CA PRO A 600 14.34 36.66 -7.35
C PRO A 600 14.05 35.43 -6.46
N ASP A 601 14.49 35.48 -5.20
CA ASP A 601 14.37 34.37 -4.22
C ASP A 601 12.92 33.93 -3.90
N TRP A 602 11.93 34.80 -4.15
CA TRP A 602 10.51 34.49 -3.95
C TRP A 602 9.88 33.69 -5.10
N VAL A 603 10.55 33.59 -6.25
CA VAL A 603 10.03 32.89 -7.45
C VAL A 603 9.97 31.37 -7.27
N PRO A 604 11.00 30.68 -6.74
CA PRO A 604 10.94 29.23 -6.58
C PRO A 604 9.82 28.70 -5.66
N PRO A 605 9.52 29.31 -4.50
CA PRO A 605 8.34 28.96 -3.70
C PRO A 605 7.02 29.16 -4.45
N LEU A 606 6.91 30.24 -5.24
CA LEU A 606 5.72 30.52 -6.01
C LEU A 606 5.54 29.53 -7.17
N ALA A 607 6.62 29.09 -7.81
CA ALA A 607 6.59 28.05 -8.84
C ALA A 607 6.12 26.71 -8.27
N ALA A 608 6.57 26.37 -7.06
CA ALA A 608 6.09 25.20 -6.34
C ALA A 608 4.60 25.29 -5.99
N LEU A 609 4.13 26.46 -5.55
CA LEU A 609 2.70 26.73 -5.34
C LEU A 609 1.89 26.65 -6.65
N THR A 610 2.50 27.06 -7.76
CA THR A 610 1.88 26.99 -9.11
C THR A 610 1.68 25.55 -9.55
N ALA A 611 2.70 24.72 -9.36
CA ALA A 611 2.60 23.28 -9.58
C ALA A 611 1.50 22.68 -8.71
N LEU A 612 1.41 23.06 -7.43
CA LEU A 612 0.38 22.58 -6.51
C LEU A 612 -1.03 22.96 -6.99
N PHE A 613 -1.19 24.21 -7.41
CA PHE A 613 -2.46 24.73 -7.88
C PHE A 613 -2.97 23.99 -9.13
N HIS A 614 -2.13 23.85 -10.15
CA HIS A 614 -2.52 23.17 -11.39
C HIS A 614 -2.71 21.67 -11.22
N THR A 615 -1.97 21.05 -10.31
CA THR A 615 -2.15 19.63 -9.99
C THR A 615 -3.45 19.36 -9.25
N LEU A 616 -3.90 20.27 -8.39
CA LEU A 616 -5.25 20.20 -7.82
C LEU A 616 -6.32 20.38 -8.91
N ARG A 617 -6.13 21.32 -9.84
CA ARG A 617 -7.08 21.53 -10.95
C ARG A 617 -7.13 20.35 -11.91
N LEU A 618 -6.04 19.60 -12.10
CA LEU A 618 -6.00 18.39 -12.92
C LEU A 618 -7.12 17.40 -12.55
N PHE A 619 -7.43 17.23 -11.25
CA PHE A 619 -8.53 16.36 -10.79
C PHE A 619 -9.92 16.84 -11.18
N SER A 620 -10.10 18.14 -11.38
CA SER A 620 -11.38 18.75 -11.78
C SER A 620 -11.64 18.67 -13.29
N THR A 621 -10.60 18.38 -14.09
CA THR A 621 -10.74 18.30 -15.54
C THR A 621 -11.49 17.04 -15.97
N ARG A 622 -12.23 17.13 -17.08
CA ARG A 622 -13.02 16.01 -17.66
C ARG A 622 -12.45 15.47 -18.97
N THR A 623 -11.61 16.25 -19.65
CA THR A 623 -11.04 15.89 -20.94
C THR A 623 -9.53 15.77 -20.89
N LEU A 624 -8.97 14.89 -21.73
CA LEU A 624 -7.51 14.67 -21.83
C LEU A 624 -6.78 15.94 -22.33
N SER A 625 -7.46 16.71 -23.16
CA SER A 625 -7.03 18.01 -23.69
C SER A 625 -6.88 19.06 -22.57
N ALA A 626 -7.81 19.13 -21.63
CA ALA A 626 -7.72 20.02 -20.47
C ALA A 626 -6.67 19.53 -19.46
N ALA A 627 -6.61 18.21 -19.24
CA ALA A 627 -5.60 17.60 -18.37
C ALA A 627 -4.17 17.89 -18.85
N ALA A 628 -3.90 17.80 -20.16
CA ALA A 628 -2.61 18.16 -20.75
C ALA A 628 -2.23 19.62 -20.50
N SER A 629 -3.18 20.54 -20.62
CA SER A 629 -2.96 21.98 -20.38
C SER A 629 -2.62 22.27 -18.91
N GLU A 630 -3.32 21.66 -17.96
CA GLU A 630 -3.03 21.80 -16.52
C GLU A 630 -1.67 21.17 -16.16
N LEU A 631 -1.37 19.98 -16.71
CA LEU A 631 -0.08 19.30 -16.52
C LEU A 631 1.09 20.17 -16.99
N TYR A 632 0.93 20.76 -18.17
CA TYR A 632 1.94 21.63 -18.75
C TYR A 632 2.14 22.91 -17.93
N ALA A 633 1.06 23.56 -17.49
CA ALA A 633 1.14 24.74 -16.63
C ALA A 633 1.77 24.45 -15.25
N ALA A 634 1.62 23.21 -14.74
CA ALA A 634 2.28 22.79 -13.51
C ALA A 634 3.80 22.63 -13.67
N LEU A 635 4.27 22.13 -14.82
CA LEU A 635 5.68 21.77 -15.05
C LEU A 635 6.51 22.91 -15.66
N LEU A 636 5.88 23.81 -16.42
CA LEU A 636 6.57 24.86 -17.17
C LEU A 636 7.37 25.84 -16.29
N PRO A 637 6.86 26.35 -15.16
CA PRO A 637 7.64 27.21 -14.26
C PRO A 637 8.87 26.51 -13.69
N LEU A 638 8.78 25.20 -13.45
CA LEU A 638 9.86 24.38 -12.91
C LEU A 638 10.98 24.17 -13.93
N ALA A 639 10.61 23.98 -15.20
CA ALA A 639 11.58 23.89 -16.30
C ALA A 639 12.37 25.20 -16.49
N TRP A 640 11.76 26.33 -16.19
CA TRP A 640 12.34 27.66 -16.37
C TRP A 640 13.23 28.12 -15.22
N LEU A 641 13.02 27.60 -14.02
CA LEU A 641 13.93 27.81 -12.89
C LEU A 641 15.29 27.14 -13.08
N ASN A 642 15.40 26.14 -13.96
CA ASN A 642 16.65 25.49 -14.30
C ASN A 642 16.73 25.28 -15.82
N PRO A 643 17.15 26.31 -16.60
CA PRO A 643 16.97 26.38 -18.06
C PRO A 643 17.93 25.48 -18.86
N HIS A 644 18.34 24.33 -18.32
CA HIS A 644 19.12 23.36 -19.08
C HIS A 644 18.26 22.82 -20.24
N PRO A 645 18.79 22.74 -21.48
CA PRO A 645 18.03 22.29 -22.66
C PRO A 645 17.38 20.91 -22.47
N ALA A 646 18.08 20.01 -21.76
CA ALA A 646 17.57 18.68 -21.44
C ALA A 646 16.31 18.72 -20.54
N TYR A 647 16.20 19.67 -19.61
CA TYR A 647 15.07 19.78 -18.69
C TYR A 647 13.85 20.41 -19.36
N LEU A 648 14.08 21.42 -20.21
CA LEU A 648 13.05 22.00 -21.05
C LEU A 648 12.40 20.95 -21.95
N LEU A 649 13.19 20.11 -22.62
CA LEU A 649 12.70 19.01 -23.43
C LEU A 649 12.00 17.95 -22.58
N ALA A 650 12.62 17.53 -21.48
CA ALA A 650 12.06 16.54 -20.56
C ALA A 650 10.68 16.90 -20.00
N LEU A 651 10.43 18.18 -19.73
CA LEU A 651 9.20 18.65 -19.09
C LEU A 651 8.12 19.08 -20.08
N SER A 652 8.49 19.50 -21.29
CA SER A 652 7.54 19.93 -22.34
C SER A 652 7.05 18.79 -23.23
N VAL A 653 7.88 17.75 -23.44
CA VAL A 653 7.53 16.61 -24.30
C VAL A 653 6.36 15.78 -23.75
N PRO A 654 6.29 15.41 -22.46
CA PRO A 654 5.19 14.58 -21.96
C PRO A 654 3.80 15.25 -22.10
N PRO A 655 3.58 16.53 -21.71
CA PRO A 655 2.30 17.20 -21.93
C PRO A 655 1.96 17.39 -23.41
N PHE A 656 2.95 17.63 -24.28
CA PHE A 656 2.76 17.69 -25.73
C PHE A 656 2.26 16.34 -26.29
N LEU A 657 2.91 15.24 -25.92
CA LEU A 657 2.49 13.89 -26.32
C LEU A 657 1.10 13.56 -25.75
N PHE A 658 0.79 14.00 -24.54
CA PHE A 658 -0.55 13.91 -23.94
C PHE A 658 -1.59 14.65 -24.79
N LYS A 659 -1.26 15.85 -25.28
CA LYS A 659 -2.14 16.63 -26.16
C LYS A 659 -2.35 15.97 -27.52
N LEU A 660 -1.30 15.42 -28.13
CA LEU A 660 -1.42 14.66 -29.38
C LEU A 660 -2.29 13.43 -29.19
N LEU A 661 -2.14 12.72 -28.06
CA LEU A 661 -3.00 11.61 -27.71
C LEU A 661 -4.46 12.07 -27.55
N ALA A 662 -4.71 13.21 -26.89
CA ALA A 662 -6.07 13.75 -26.75
C ALA A 662 -6.72 13.99 -28.11
N LEU A 663 -5.96 14.54 -29.07
CA LEU A 663 -6.42 14.77 -30.44
C LEU A 663 -6.68 13.44 -31.17
N HIS A 664 -5.81 12.45 -30.99
CA HIS A 664 -6.00 11.12 -31.57
C HIS A 664 -7.25 10.44 -30.99
N VAL A 665 -7.44 10.43 -29.67
CA VAL A 665 -8.63 9.88 -29.00
C VAL A 665 -9.88 10.60 -29.49
N LYS A 666 -9.87 11.94 -29.59
CA LYS A 666 -10.99 12.71 -30.12
C LYS A 666 -11.31 12.33 -31.56
N HIS A 667 -10.30 12.14 -32.41
CA HIS A 667 -10.49 11.76 -33.80
C HIS A 667 -11.04 10.34 -33.92
N THR A 668 -10.50 9.39 -33.15
CA THR A 668 -10.88 7.98 -33.20
C THR A 668 -12.23 7.71 -32.56
N PHE A 669 -12.58 8.40 -31.47
CA PHE A 669 -13.77 8.14 -30.66
C PHE A 669 -14.81 9.27 -30.67
N LEU A 670 -14.60 10.32 -31.47
CA LEU A 670 -15.49 11.48 -31.60
C LEU A 670 -15.88 12.14 -30.26
N THR A 671 -15.07 11.96 -29.21
CA THR A 671 -15.27 12.54 -27.88
C THR A 671 -13.92 12.89 -27.23
N GLU A 672 -13.89 14.00 -26.50
CA GLU A 672 -12.76 14.32 -25.62
C GLU A 672 -13.01 13.89 -24.16
N ASP A 673 -14.24 13.53 -23.80
CA ASP A 673 -14.62 13.15 -22.44
C ASP A 673 -14.29 11.68 -22.21
N LEU A 674 -13.35 11.47 -21.29
CA LEU A 674 -12.80 10.16 -20.97
C LEU A 674 -13.79 9.25 -20.25
N SER A 675 -14.86 9.82 -19.71
CA SER A 675 -15.93 9.05 -19.08
C SER A 675 -16.63 8.12 -20.07
N TYR A 676 -16.47 8.36 -21.38
CA TYR A 676 -17.20 7.70 -22.46
C TYR A 676 -16.34 6.78 -23.35
N VAL A 677 -15.04 6.65 -23.07
CA VAL A 677 -14.09 5.87 -23.88
C VAL A 677 -13.81 4.56 -23.16
N LYS A 678 -14.43 3.46 -23.62
CA LYS A 678 -14.25 2.13 -23.00
C LYS A 678 -12.85 1.60 -23.32
N GLY A 679 -12.02 1.45 -22.28
CA GLY A 679 -10.86 0.57 -22.26
C GLY A 679 -9.90 0.70 -23.44
N LEU A 680 -9.21 1.84 -23.56
CA LEU A 680 -8.19 2.06 -24.60
C LEU A 680 -7.12 0.95 -24.64
N ILE A 681 -6.82 0.28 -23.51
CA ILE A 681 -5.91 -0.89 -23.47
C ILE A 681 -6.44 -2.05 -24.30
N ALA A 682 -7.75 -2.28 -24.28
CA ALA A 682 -8.38 -3.39 -24.97
C ALA A 682 -8.39 -3.16 -26.49
N GLN A 683 -8.63 -1.91 -26.93
CA GLN A 683 -8.74 -1.58 -28.35
C GLN A 683 -7.42 -1.12 -28.99
N ALA A 684 -6.53 -0.48 -28.21
CA ALA A 684 -5.26 0.08 -28.67
C ALA A 684 -4.17 -0.06 -27.58
N PRO A 685 -3.66 -1.29 -27.32
CA PRO A 685 -2.72 -1.57 -26.24
C PRO A 685 -1.41 -0.79 -26.34
N GLY A 686 -0.91 -0.53 -27.56
CA GLY A 686 0.31 0.26 -27.78
C GLY A 686 0.16 1.72 -27.34
N VAL A 687 -1.01 2.33 -27.60
CA VAL A 687 -1.33 3.71 -27.21
C VAL A 687 -1.43 3.83 -25.69
N SER A 688 -2.02 2.82 -25.05
CA SER A 688 -2.15 2.78 -23.60
C SER A 688 -0.83 2.50 -22.88
N GLY A 689 0.03 1.65 -23.46
CA GLY A 689 1.40 1.44 -23.00
C GLY A 689 2.23 2.72 -23.09
N ALA A 690 2.13 3.46 -24.20
CA ALA A 690 2.75 4.77 -24.34
C ALA A 690 2.23 5.76 -23.30
N PHE A 691 0.94 5.73 -22.95
CA PHE A 691 0.36 6.60 -21.94
C PHE A 691 0.83 6.29 -20.51
N LEU A 692 0.91 5.00 -20.15
CA LEU A 692 1.53 4.56 -18.90
C LEU A 692 3.00 4.97 -18.85
N ALA A 693 3.74 4.76 -19.93
CA ALA A 693 5.14 5.17 -20.05
C ALA A 693 5.32 6.69 -19.98
N LEU A 694 4.42 7.49 -20.57
CA LEU A 694 4.46 8.94 -20.51
C LEU A 694 4.08 9.49 -19.15
N SER A 695 3.08 8.90 -18.50
CA SER A 695 2.74 9.21 -17.11
C SER A 695 3.90 8.86 -16.18
N PHE A 696 4.62 7.79 -16.49
CA PHE A 696 5.83 7.35 -15.79
C PHE A 696 7.05 8.24 -16.07
N LEU A 697 7.27 8.69 -17.31
CA LEU A 697 8.37 9.60 -17.66
C LEU A 697 8.14 11.00 -17.09
N ALA A 698 6.89 11.49 -17.13
CA ALA A 698 6.48 12.71 -16.45
C ALA A 698 6.68 12.62 -14.93
N TYR A 699 6.62 11.41 -14.36
CA TYR A 699 6.98 11.13 -12.98
C TYR A 699 8.51 11.20 -12.78
N THR A 700 9.33 10.53 -13.59
CA THR A 700 10.77 10.36 -13.29
C THR A 700 11.69 11.54 -13.64
N LEU A 701 11.41 12.31 -14.69
CA LEU A 701 12.34 13.33 -15.20
C LEU A 701 12.44 14.68 -14.43
N PRO A 702 11.41 15.19 -13.73
CA PRO A 702 11.46 16.53 -13.12
C PRO A 702 12.32 16.70 -11.85
N ILE A 703 12.73 15.61 -11.19
CA ILE A 703 13.24 15.68 -9.81
C ILE A 703 14.75 15.96 -9.76
N GLN A 704 15.55 15.31 -10.62
CA GLN A 704 17.02 15.43 -10.60
C GLN A 704 17.57 16.87 -10.64
N PRO A 705 17.02 17.82 -11.41
CA PRO A 705 17.53 19.19 -11.49
C PRO A 705 17.28 20.02 -10.24
N LEU A 706 16.19 19.72 -9.53
CA LEU A 706 15.68 20.51 -8.40
C LEU A 706 16.22 20.04 -7.05
N LEU A 707 16.70 18.78 -6.98
CA LEU A 707 17.52 18.30 -5.87
C LEU A 707 18.88 19.01 -5.76
N ALA A 708 19.30 19.74 -6.80
CA ALA A 708 20.58 20.45 -6.81
C ALA A 708 20.58 21.78 -6.03
N GLN A 709 19.42 22.34 -5.65
CA GLN A 709 19.32 23.57 -4.81
C GLN A 709 18.25 23.43 -3.72
N PRO A 710 18.62 23.07 -2.47
CA PRO A 710 17.67 22.66 -1.46
C PRO A 710 17.10 23.86 -0.66
N ASN A 711 15.92 24.33 -1.04
CA ASN A 711 15.05 25.08 -0.11
C ASN A 711 13.95 24.14 0.39
N PRO A 712 13.80 23.93 1.72
CA PRO A 712 12.89 22.95 2.29
C PRO A 712 11.42 23.21 1.96
N THR A 713 11.01 24.48 1.88
CA THR A 713 9.64 24.87 1.55
C THR A 713 9.31 24.54 0.10
N ASN A 714 10.27 24.77 -0.81
CA ASN A 714 10.13 24.44 -2.22
C ASN A 714 10.10 22.94 -2.43
N LEU A 715 11.00 22.22 -1.77
CA LEU A 715 11.10 20.77 -1.88
C LEU A 715 9.83 20.08 -1.35
N ALA A 716 9.25 20.56 -0.25
CA ALA A 716 7.96 20.09 0.26
C ALA A 716 6.80 20.40 -0.70
N LEU A 717 6.65 21.66 -1.13
CA LEU A 717 5.58 22.06 -2.05
C LEU A 717 5.68 21.34 -3.40
N LEU A 718 6.89 21.18 -3.95
CA LEU A 718 7.12 20.46 -5.20
C LEU A 718 6.83 18.98 -5.09
N SER A 719 7.21 18.36 -3.96
CA SER A 719 6.95 16.94 -3.74
C SER A 719 5.45 16.67 -3.59
N VAL A 720 4.73 17.53 -2.86
CA VAL A 720 3.27 17.47 -2.75
C VAL A 720 2.61 17.71 -4.11
N SER A 721 3.09 18.71 -4.87
CA SER A 721 2.60 19.01 -6.22
C SER A 721 2.82 17.84 -7.16
N TRP A 722 4.03 17.29 -7.18
CA TRP A 722 4.41 16.17 -8.03
C TRP A 722 3.63 14.90 -7.69
N PHE A 723 3.40 14.65 -6.40
CA PHE A 723 2.52 13.59 -5.93
C PHE A 723 1.07 13.76 -6.42
N LEU A 724 0.52 14.98 -6.32
CA LEU A 724 -0.82 15.31 -6.80
C LEU A 724 -0.93 15.28 -8.34
N LEU A 725 0.14 15.64 -9.05
CA LEU A 725 0.27 15.53 -10.50
C LEU A 725 0.13 14.08 -10.94
N ALA A 726 0.88 13.17 -10.30
CA ALA A 726 0.82 11.74 -10.55
C ALA A 726 -0.58 11.19 -10.29
N LEU A 727 -1.17 11.52 -9.15
CA LEU A 727 -2.54 11.18 -8.80
C LEU A 727 -3.57 11.66 -9.84
N GLY A 728 -3.46 12.91 -10.30
CA GLY A 728 -4.38 13.48 -11.28
C GLY A 728 -4.24 12.81 -12.65
N LEU A 729 -3.00 12.55 -13.09
CA LEU A 729 -2.71 11.78 -14.30
C LEU A 729 -3.33 10.37 -14.23
N LEU A 730 -3.17 9.70 -13.09
CA LEU A 730 -3.70 8.35 -12.86
C LEU A 730 -5.22 8.32 -12.73
N ALA A 731 -5.85 9.36 -12.19
CA ALA A 731 -7.31 9.48 -12.21
C ALA A 731 -7.83 9.55 -13.65
N HIS A 732 -7.08 10.18 -14.56
CA HIS A 732 -7.41 10.23 -15.99
C HIS A 732 -7.06 8.94 -16.73
N THR A 733 -5.92 8.29 -16.43
CA THR A 733 -5.65 6.93 -16.92
C THR A 733 -6.78 5.99 -16.53
N GLY A 734 -7.29 6.11 -15.29
CA GLY A 734 -8.42 5.33 -14.83
C GLY A 734 -9.68 5.50 -15.68
N LYS A 735 -10.09 6.75 -15.94
CA LYS A 735 -11.25 7.03 -16.81
C LYS A 735 -11.09 6.41 -18.20
N ILE A 736 -9.90 6.49 -18.79
CA ILE A 736 -9.58 5.92 -20.12
C ILE A 736 -9.71 4.40 -20.16
N LEU A 737 -9.29 3.72 -19.09
CA LEU A 737 -9.27 2.26 -19.05
C LEU A 737 -10.66 1.67 -18.80
N TRP A 738 -11.60 2.47 -18.30
CA TRP A 738 -12.83 1.98 -17.68
C TRP A 738 -14.09 2.82 -17.92
N GLY A 739 -14.03 3.82 -18.80
CA GLY A 739 -15.16 4.66 -19.15
C GLY A 739 -16.39 3.85 -19.59
N GLN A 740 -17.57 4.43 -19.37
CA GLN A 740 -18.80 3.85 -19.92
C GLN A 740 -18.76 3.95 -21.44
N PRO A 741 -19.24 2.93 -22.17
CA PRO A 741 -19.30 3.02 -23.62
C PRO A 741 -20.28 4.12 -24.05
N ARG A 742 -19.95 4.80 -25.14
CA ARG A 742 -20.94 5.53 -25.93
C ARG A 742 -21.71 4.51 -26.78
N GLU A 743 -23.01 4.44 -26.57
CA GLU A 743 -23.89 3.49 -27.29
C GLU A 743 -24.03 3.84 -28.79
N ASP A 744 -23.62 5.04 -29.20
CA ASP A 744 -23.71 5.58 -30.57
C ASP A 744 -22.44 5.40 -31.42
N ILE A 745 -21.37 4.80 -30.87
CA ILE A 745 -20.05 4.66 -31.52
C ILE A 745 -19.60 3.19 -31.58
N ALA A 746 -20.55 2.24 -31.67
CA ALA A 746 -20.25 0.80 -31.74
C ALA A 746 -19.77 0.35 -33.13
#